data_AF-A0A9W3BKV4-F1
#
_entry.id   AF-A0A9W3BKV4-F1
#
_cell.length_a   1.000
_cell.length_b   1.000
_cell.length_c   1.000
_cell.angle_alpha   90.00
_cell.angle_beta   90.00
_cell.angle_gamma   90.00
#
_symmetry.space_group_name_H-M   'P 1'
#
loop_
_entity.id
_entity.type
_entity.pdbx_description
1 polymer ?
#
loop_
_entity_poly.entity_id
_entity_poly.type
_entity_poly.pdbx_seq_one_letter_code
_entity_poly.pdbx_strand_id
1 'polypeptide(L)'
;MTILVHLICKSSATFNRLISASVFTKTTLHHLNLLKPNLLKSHFASLARQDAFWSFQKCTLQNLKRTFNPSCPSRTASSKALSTLASFLLGASGGYLLYRNSDWLLPTAQCKSSYRSRLSHEEEVFDKTPNPKFKWSLFFSLLWEDIFYLLGAILAALGAAVVNIQIPLMLGELTNIVTKFTSDALSGSETFLSEIRKPALKLLTLYGLQGLFTFVYISLLAVVGENLAYRLRKMLFHSLLEQDVEFFDKHKIGKLIDRLTTDVQEFKSSFKMTVSQGLKATVQTLGCVISLYLISPKLTLIMVGVLPIVIIGGTTWGAMLRTLSRDAQEEISKSTAIADEALGNIRTVRSFAMESKENQLYEAQVLKSANTNIRLGYGIGMFQGLANVFLNSLVLGSLFGGGWLISTQELKAGDLISFLVAIQMIERSMAQMSLLLGHVVRGLSAGARVFEFMDSKPLIPLQGGKRIPYHALIGDIQFKDVSFHYPTREQNVLRDFSLKIPGGKLVALVGLSGGGKSTIAVLLERFYDVTAGTITIDGVDVRELDPAWLRGQAIGFINQEPVLFATSVMENIRYGKPTATDQEVIEAAKLANAHDFITGFPKGYNTVLGERGVTVSGGQKQRIAIARALIKNPSILILDEATSILP
;
A
#
# COMPACT_ATOMS: atom_id res chain seq x y z
N MET A 1 13.20 25.74 -7.94
CA MET A 1 12.07 26.24 -7.13
C MET A 1 10.87 25.28 -7.06
N THR A 2 10.48 24.58 -8.13
CA THR A 2 9.33 23.64 -8.11
C THR A 2 9.66 22.27 -7.48
N ILE A 3 10.94 21.91 -7.38
CA ILE A 3 11.45 20.76 -6.58
C ILE A 3 11.23 20.99 -5.07
N LEU A 4 11.20 22.26 -4.65
CA LEU A 4 11.01 22.68 -3.26
C LEU A 4 9.58 22.37 -2.75
N VAL A 5 8.56 22.55 -3.60
CA VAL A 5 7.14 22.35 -3.21
C VAL A 5 6.78 20.86 -3.19
N HIS A 6 7.40 20.01 -4.01
CA HIS A 6 7.00 18.61 -4.16
C HIS A 6 7.61 17.67 -3.11
N LEU A 7 8.80 17.98 -2.57
CA LEU A 7 9.36 17.26 -1.42
C LEU A 7 8.60 17.59 -0.12
N ILE A 8 8.11 18.82 0.04
CA ILE A 8 7.20 19.22 1.13
C ILE A 8 5.84 18.53 0.98
N CYS A 9 5.33 18.36 -0.25
CA CYS A 9 4.04 17.74 -0.51
C CYS A 9 4.02 16.21 -0.23
N LYS A 10 5.14 15.51 -0.45
CA LYS A 10 5.28 14.08 -0.12
C LYS A 10 5.34 13.82 1.39
N SER A 11 5.73 14.81 2.19
CA SER A 11 5.63 14.80 3.66
C SER A 11 4.24 15.21 4.15
N SER A 12 3.54 16.10 3.45
CA SER A 12 2.20 16.59 3.80
C SER A 12 1.07 15.60 3.46
N ALA A 13 1.21 14.79 2.39
CA ALA A 13 0.21 13.77 2.05
C ALA A 13 0.11 12.64 3.09
N THR A 14 1.20 12.37 3.81
CA THR A 14 1.24 11.46 4.96
C THR A 14 0.64 12.12 6.22
N PHE A 15 0.69 13.45 6.31
CA PHE A 15 0.12 14.26 7.40
C PHE A 15 -1.39 14.49 7.25
N ASN A 16 -1.89 14.68 6.03
CA ASN A 16 -3.33 14.86 5.75
C ASN A 16 -4.17 13.58 5.89
N ARG A 17 -3.54 12.39 5.85
CA ARG A 17 -4.22 11.12 6.22
C ARG A 17 -4.36 10.95 7.74
N LEU A 18 -3.57 11.66 8.55
CA LEU A 18 -3.70 11.69 10.01
C LEU A 18 -4.66 12.77 10.51
N ILE A 19 -4.86 13.86 9.77
CA ILE A 19 -5.79 14.95 10.15
C ILE A 19 -7.25 14.67 9.78
N SER A 20 -7.51 13.76 8.83
CA SER A 20 -8.88 13.34 8.50
C SER A 20 -9.58 12.50 9.60
N ALA A 21 -8.87 12.15 10.69
CA ALA A 21 -9.42 11.40 11.83
C ALA A 21 -9.60 12.25 13.11
N SER A 22 -9.38 13.57 13.07
CA SER A 22 -9.39 14.43 14.27
C SER A 22 -10.31 15.66 14.17
N VAL A 23 -11.48 15.54 13.55
CA VAL A 23 -12.50 16.62 13.52
C VAL A 23 -13.67 16.37 14.51
N PHE A 24 -13.55 15.40 15.42
CA PHE A 24 -14.52 15.17 16.48
C PHE A 24 -13.95 15.50 17.86
N THR A 25 -13.90 16.80 18.19
CA THR A 25 -14.14 17.36 19.56
C THR A 25 -13.88 18.86 19.54
N LYS A 26 -14.92 19.63 19.20
CA LYS A 26 -14.97 21.07 19.46
C LYS A 26 -16.30 21.41 20.14
N THR A 27 -16.52 20.83 21.31
CA THR A 27 -17.62 21.17 22.22
C THR A 27 -17.27 20.65 23.61
N THR A 28 -16.53 21.44 24.38
CA THR A 28 -16.65 21.62 25.84
C THR A 28 -15.46 22.45 26.31
N LEU A 29 -15.57 23.76 26.14
CA LEU A 29 -14.79 24.74 26.86
C LEU A 29 -15.76 25.48 27.77
N HIS A 30 -16.04 24.90 28.94
CA HIS A 30 -16.58 25.60 30.10
C HIS A 30 -16.70 24.62 31.27
N HIS A 31 -15.63 24.50 32.07
CA HIS A 31 -15.68 24.56 33.53
C HIS A 31 -14.32 24.16 34.11
N LEU A 32 -13.94 24.88 35.17
CA LEU A 32 -12.83 24.62 36.09
C LEU A 32 -11.47 25.24 35.74
N ASN A 33 -11.47 26.58 35.74
CA ASN A 33 -10.57 27.30 36.63
C ASN A 33 -10.71 26.75 38.05
N LEU A 34 -9.62 26.30 38.69
CA LEU A 34 -9.28 26.58 40.09
C LEU A 34 -7.97 25.88 40.51
N LEU A 35 -7.10 26.70 41.10
CA LEU A 35 -5.98 26.42 42.01
C LEU A 35 -4.54 26.41 41.48
N LYS A 36 -3.79 27.27 42.16
CA LYS A 36 -2.50 27.93 41.89
C LYS A 36 -1.24 27.04 42.13
N PRO A 37 -0.05 27.56 41.77
CA PRO A 37 1.23 26.86 41.75
C PRO A 37 2.01 26.98 43.07
N ASN A 38 3.11 26.21 43.19
CA ASN A 38 4.23 26.25 44.14
C ASN A 38 4.34 25.00 45.03
N LEU A 39 5.28 24.11 44.67
CA LEU A 39 6.04 23.27 45.62
C LEU A 39 7.31 22.75 44.91
N LEU A 40 8.22 23.68 44.69
CA LEU A 40 9.64 23.43 44.44
C LEU A 40 10.34 23.49 45.81
N LYS A 41 11.26 22.55 46.07
CA LYS A 41 12.14 22.39 47.25
C LYS A 41 11.60 21.57 48.42
N SER A 42 11.58 20.24 48.27
CA SER A 42 11.79 19.33 49.40
C SER A 42 11.93 17.86 48.97
N HIS A 43 12.88 17.49 48.09
CA HIS A 43 13.38 16.10 48.02
C HIS A 43 14.77 16.07 47.37
N PHE A 44 15.71 16.74 48.03
CA PHE A 44 17.16 16.58 47.85
C PHE A 44 17.72 16.14 49.21
N ALA A 45 17.37 14.93 49.66
CA ALA A 45 17.93 14.32 50.86
C ALA A 45 17.51 12.83 50.99
N SER A 46 18.10 11.95 50.19
CA SER A 46 18.21 10.52 50.53
C SER A 46 19.32 9.81 49.73
N LEU A 47 20.50 10.41 49.68
CA LEU A 47 21.75 9.77 49.27
C LEU A 47 22.59 9.49 50.53
N ALA A 48 22.30 8.38 51.22
CA ALA A 48 23.18 7.79 52.23
C ALA A 48 22.71 6.36 52.56
N ARG A 49 23.01 5.41 51.68
CA ARG A 49 23.18 3.97 51.96
C ARG A 49 23.68 3.26 50.69
N GLN A 50 24.92 3.56 50.32
CA GLN A 50 25.74 2.73 49.43
C GLN A 50 26.82 2.12 50.32
N ASP A 51 26.83 0.79 50.45
CA ASP A 51 28.04 -0.02 50.74
C ASP A 51 27.78 -1.54 50.77
N ALA A 52 26.52 -2.00 50.62
CA ALA A 52 26.20 -3.44 50.57
C ALA A 52 25.93 -4.03 49.17
N PHE A 53 26.05 -3.25 48.08
CA PHE A 53 25.72 -3.71 46.71
C PHE A 53 26.95 -4.15 45.88
N TRP A 54 28.17 -3.89 46.37
CA TRP A 54 29.41 -4.13 45.59
C TRP A 54 30.03 -5.53 45.70
N SER A 55 29.51 -6.42 46.57
CA SER A 55 30.02 -7.79 46.71
C SER A 55 29.27 -8.83 45.88
N PHE A 56 28.05 -8.55 45.41
CA PHE A 56 27.24 -9.51 44.64
C PHE A 56 27.45 -9.43 43.12
N GLN A 57 27.99 -8.31 42.62
CA GLN A 57 28.19 -8.07 41.17
C GLN A 57 29.55 -8.56 40.64
N LYS A 58 30.49 -8.96 41.52
CA LYS A 58 31.80 -9.52 41.11
C LYS A 58 31.77 -11.03 40.82
N CYS A 59 30.78 -11.78 41.33
CA CYS A 59 30.70 -13.23 41.13
C CYS A 59 30.03 -13.61 39.79
N THR A 60 29.16 -12.75 39.24
CA THR A 60 28.49 -12.97 37.93
C THR A 60 29.34 -12.54 36.73
N LEU A 61 30.39 -11.74 36.93
CA LEU A 61 31.27 -11.25 35.86
C LEU A 61 32.44 -12.18 35.51
N GLN A 62 32.76 -13.17 36.36
CA GLN A 62 33.82 -14.16 36.08
C GLN A 62 33.33 -15.36 35.24
N ASN A 63 32.03 -15.68 35.25
CA ASN A 63 31.47 -16.78 34.44
C ASN A 63 31.10 -16.39 32.99
N LEU A 64 31.06 -15.10 32.65
CA LEU A 64 30.76 -14.62 31.29
C LEU A 64 32.00 -14.45 30.39
N LYS A 65 33.22 -14.62 30.93
CA LYS A 65 34.48 -14.49 30.19
C LYS A 65 34.95 -15.76 29.46
N ARG A 66 34.22 -16.88 29.53
CA ARG A 66 34.64 -18.17 28.94
C ARG A 66 34.07 -18.51 27.56
N THR A 67 33.30 -17.62 26.92
CA THR A 67 32.60 -17.97 25.66
C THR A 67 32.69 -16.92 24.54
N PHE A 68 33.76 -16.14 24.43
CA PHE A 68 33.97 -15.34 23.22
C PHE A 68 35.44 -15.29 22.79
N ASN A 69 35.71 -16.00 21.70
CA ASN A 69 36.96 -15.95 20.93
C ASN A 69 36.82 -14.85 19.86
N PRO A 70 37.70 -13.84 19.76
CA PRO A 70 37.67 -12.88 18.66
C PRO A 70 38.83 -13.15 17.69
N SER A 71 38.49 -13.35 16.42
CA SER A 71 39.43 -13.22 15.31
C SER A 71 38.93 -12.08 14.40
N CYS A 72 39.45 -10.88 14.61
CA CYS A 72 39.27 -9.75 13.68
C CYS A 72 40.64 -9.10 13.40
N PRO A 73 41.03 -8.90 12.14
CA PRO A 73 42.29 -8.26 11.79
C PRO A 73 42.20 -6.73 11.86
N SER A 74 43.27 -6.09 12.32
CA SER A 74 43.45 -4.64 12.34
C SER A 74 44.11 -4.14 11.05
N ARG A 75 43.68 -2.99 10.51
CA ARG A 75 44.46 -2.20 9.54
C ARG A 75 44.26 -0.69 9.75
N THR A 76 45.35 -0.03 10.11
CA THR A 76 45.54 1.42 10.26
C THR A 76 46.45 1.92 9.13
N ALA A 77 45.91 2.45 8.04
CA ALA A 77 46.72 3.13 7.01
C ALA A 77 45.97 4.21 6.19
N SER A 78 44.64 4.20 6.14
CA SER A 78 43.87 5.07 5.23
C SER A 78 43.50 6.47 5.78
N SER A 79 43.77 6.78 7.06
CA SER A 79 43.18 7.95 7.71
C SER A 79 43.85 9.30 7.38
N LYS A 80 45.11 9.30 6.92
CA LYS A 80 45.89 10.55 6.72
C LYS A 80 45.63 11.23 5.35
N ALA A 81 45.16 10.49 4.35
CA ALA A 81 44.95 11.03 3.00
C ALA A 81 43.58 11.74 2.84
N LEU A 82 42.56 11.32 3.59
CA LEU A 82 41.21 11.90 3.49
C LEU A 82 41.07 13.21 4.27
N SER A 83 41.82 13.37 5.38
CA SER A 83 41.75 14.56 6.23
C SER A 83 42.37 15.79 5.56
N THR A 84 43.41 15.60 4.74
CA THR A 84 44.10 16.68 4.02
C THR A 84 43.28 17.23 2.85
N LEU A 85 42.50 16.38 2.18
CA LEU A 85 41.55 16.79 1.13
C LEU A 85 40.33 17.54 1.67
N ALA A 86 39.78 17.12 2.82
CA ALA A 86 38.62 17.76 3.43
C ALA A 86 38.92 19.16 4.01
N SER A 87 40.13 19.38 4.51
CA SER A 87 40.58 20.70 4.99
C SER A 87 40.80 21.71 3.86
N PHE A 88 41.06 21.26 2.63
CA PHE A 88 41.34 22.14 1.50
C PHE A 88 40.07 22.70 0.83
N LEU A 89 38.93 22.00 0.95
CA LEU A 89 37.70 22.35 0.21
C LEU A 89 36.67 23.17 1.01
N LEU A 90 36.68 23.16 2.35
CA LEU A 90 35.54 23.64 3.15
C LEU A 90 35.86 24.76 4.17
N GLY A 91 37.12 25.21 4.25
CA GLY A 91 37.53 26.23 5.23
C GLY A 91 37.42 25.78 6.70
N ALA A 92 38.02 26.54 7.61
CA ALA A 92 38.17 26.18 9.03
C ALA A 92 36.84 25.93 9.77
N SER A 93 35.75 26.56 9.33
CA SER A 93 34.40 26.41 9.91
C SER A 93 33.66 25.15 9.42
N GLY A 94 33.81 24.76 8.14
CA GLY A 94 33.22 23.53 7.60
C GLY A 94 33.96 22.27 8.07
N GLY A 95 35.28 22.35 8.24
CA GLY A 95 36.10 21.26 8.77
C GLY A 95 35.78 20.91 10.23
N TYR A 96 35.45 21.91 11.06
CA TYR A 96 35.15 21.69 12.48
C TYR A 96 33.81 20.97 12.71
N LEU A 97 32.79 21.23 11.86
CA LEU A 97 31.50 20.53 11.87
C LEU A 97 31.61 19.07 11.41
N LEU A 98 32.49 18.78 10.44
CA LEU A 98 32.79 17.42 10.00
C LEU A 98 33.68 16.67 11.01
N TYR A 99 34.64 17.35 11.64
CA TYR A 99 35.53 16.76 12.65
C TYR A 99 34.79 16.33 13.92
N ARG A 100 33.84 17.16 14.40
CA ARG A 100 33.00 16.83 15.56
C ARG A 100 32.06 15.64 15.33
N ASN A 101 31.82 15.28 14.06
CA ASN A 101 31.00 14.15 13.62
C ASN A 101 31.81 13.09 12.84
N SER A 102 33.12 12.96 13.08
CA SER A 102 34.04 12.12 12.30
C SER A 102 33.79 10.60 12.41
N ASP A 103 32.92 10.16 13.31
CA ASP A 103 32.40 8.77 13.36
C ASP A 103 31.56 8.40 12.12
N TRP A 104 31.24 9.36 11.25
CA TRP A 104 30.32 9.21 10.11
C TRP A 104 30.97 8.64 8.83
N LEU A 105 32.30 8.70 8.70
CA LEU A 105 33.05 8.32 7.48
C LEU A 105 33.72 6.94 7.55
N LEU A 106 33.79 6.32 8.73
CA LEU A 106 34.32 4.96 8.89
C LEU A 106 33.14 3.98 9.03
N PRO A 107 33.15 2.83 8.33
CA PRO A 107 32.16 1.80 8.56
C PRO A 107 32.39 1.22 9.95
N THR A 108 31.61 1.66 10.93
CA THR A 108 31.55 1.01 12.23
C THR A 108 30.93 -0.36 12.01
N ALA A 109 31.72 -1.42 12.20
CA ALA A 109 31.20 -2.78 12.27
C ALA A 109 30.32 -2.90 13.52
N GLN A 110 29.04 -2.59 13.37
CA GLN A 110 28.05 -2.88 14.39
C GLN A 110 27.79 -4.39 14.36
N CYS A 111 28.21 -5.10 15.40
CA CYS A 111 27.65 -6.42 15.68
C CYS A 111 26.14 -6.24 15.87
N LYS A 112 25.35 -6.59 14.85
CA LYS A 112 23.90 -6.74 14.96
C LYS A 112 23.65 -7.80 16.03
N SER A 113 23.29 -7.39 17.25
CA SER A 113 22.51 -8.29 18.09
C SER A 113 21.15 -8.41 17.41
N SER A 114 20.82 -9.63 16.97
CA SER A 114 19.49 -9.92 16.47
C SER A 114 18.52 -9.73 17.62
N TYR A 115 17.91 -8.54 17.71
CA TYR A 115 16.77 -8.36 18.59
C TYR A 115 15.63 -9.12 17.93
N ARG A 116 15.37 -10.32 18.44
CA ARG A 116 14.27 -11.18 18.01
C ARG A 116 12.98 -10.42 18.32
N SER A 117 12.44 -9.69 17.35
CA SER A 117 11.11 -9.09 17.52
C SER A 117 10.11 -10.24 17.65
N ARG A 118 9.17 -10.14 18.59
CA ARG A 118 8.15 -11.18 18.81
C ARG A 118 7.32 -11.45 17.54
N LEU A 119 7.27 -10.48 16.63
CA LEU A 119 6.53 -10.49 15.35
C LEU A 119 7.36 -10.95 14.13
N SER A 120 8.70 -11.05 14.23
CA SER A 120 9.55 -11.49 13.10
C SER A 120 9.19 -12.88 12.57
N HIS A 121 8.62 -13.74 13.43
CA HIS A 121 8.24 -15.09 13.03
C HIS A 121 7.01 -15.13 12.10
N GLU A 122 6.12 -14.13 12.11
CA GLU A 122 4.91 -14.14 11.26
C GLU A 122 5.17 -13.60 9.85
N GLU A 123 6.08 -12.63 9.69
CA GLU A 123 6.43 -12.08 8.37
C GLU A 123 7.35 -13.04 7.56
N GLU A 124 8.31 -13.71 8.21
CA GLU A 124 9.27 -14.59 7.50
C GLU A 124 8.65 -15.86 6.91
N VAL A 125 7.50 -16.32 7.42
CA VAL A 125 6.87 -17.57 6.95
C VAL A 125 5.98 -17.33 5.71
N PHE A 126 5.43 -16.13 5.53
CA PHE A 126 4.52 -15.80 4.42
C PHE A 126 5.22 -15.21 3.17
N ASP A 127 6.46 -14.73 3.29
CA ASP A 127 7.19 -14.03 2.19
C ASP A 127 7.99 -14.97 1.27
N LYS A 128 7.78 -16.29 1.37
CA LYS A 128 8.46 -17.30 0.52
C LYS A 128 7.70 -17.65 -0.77
N THR A 129 6.61 -16.96 -1.10
CA THR A 129 5.95 -17.15 -2.39
C THR A 129 6.68 -16.33 -3.47
N PRO A 130 7.03 -16.92 -4.62
CA PRO A 130 7.70 -16.18 -5.69
C PRO A 130 6.79 -15.02 -6.13
N ASN A 131 7.36 -13.82 -6.25
CA ASN A 131 6.61 -12.64 -6.69
C ASN A 131 5.78 -12.97 -7.94
N PRO A 132 4.45 -12.78 -7.90
CA PRO A 132 3.58 -13.15 -9.01
C PRO A 132 4.02 -12.39 -10.27
N LYS A 133 3.97 -13.08 -11.41
CA LYS A 133 4.33 -12.48 -12.70
C LYS A 133 3.15 -11.66 -13.22
N PHE A 134 3.43 -10.46 -13.74
CA PHE A 134 2.42 -9.62 -14.35
C PHE A 134 1.89 -10.24 -15.65
N LYS A 135 0.56 -10.37 -15.76
CA LYS A 135 -0.12 -10.98 -16.92
C LYS A 135 -0.50 -9.92 -17.95
N TRP A 136 0.37 -9.75 -18.95
CA TRP A 136 0.18 -8.75 -20.01
C TRP A 136 -1.04 -9.00 -20.90
N SER A 137 -1.36 -10.27 -21.21
CA SER A 137 -2.50 -10.62 -22.07
C SER A 137 -3.84 -10.13 -21.48
N LEU A 138 -4.07 -10.43 -20.19
CA LEU A 138 -5.26 -10.00 -19.46
C LEU A 138 -5.32 -8.47 -19.31
N PHE A 139 -4.17 -7.83 -19.08
CA PHE A 139 -4.12 -6.37 -19.05
C PHE A 139 -4.52 -5.73 -20.37
N PHE A 140 -4.00 -6.24 -21.50
CA PHE A 140 -4.35 -5.70 -22.81
C PHE A 140 -5.80 -5.98 -23.20
N SER A 141 -6.37 -7.12 -22.82
CA SER A 141 -7.80 -7.37 -23.05
C SER A 141 -8.69 -6.39 -22.28
N LEU A 142 -8.32 -6.06 -21.04
CA LEU A 142 -9.04 -5.06 -20.22
C LEU A 142 -8.89 -3.63 -20.75
N LEU A 143 -7.78 -3.31 -21.43
CA LEU A 143 -7.56 -1.99 -22.03
C LEU A 143 -8.22 -1.83 -23.39
N TRP A 144 -8.47 -2.93 -24.11
CA TRP A 144 -8.98 -2.89 -25.48
C TRP A 144 -10.31 -2.14 -25.60
N GLU A 145 -11.18 -2.26 -24.60
CA GLU A 145 -12.47 -1.55 -24.55
C GLU A 145 -12.34 -0.02 -24.59
N ASP A 146 -11.25 0.53 -24.06
CA ASP A 146 -11.01 1.98 -23.98
C ASP A 146 -9.86 2.44 -24.91
N ILE A 147 -9.52 1.65 -25.93
CA ILE A 147 -8.34 1.91 -26.78
C ILE A 147 -8.44 3.25 -27.53
N PHE A 148 -9.63 3.66 -27.95
CA PHE A 148 -9.82 4.96 -28.62
C PHE A 148 -9.53 6.14 -27.69
N TYR A 149 -9.98 6.08 -26.43
CA TYR A 149 -9.68 7.09 -25.42
C TYR A 149 -8.19 7.11 -25.09
N LEU A 150 -7.56 5.94 -25.00
CA LEU A 150 -6.12 5.81 -24.76
C LEU A 150 -5.30 6.40 -25.92
N LEU A 151 -5.66 6.08 -27.17
CA LEU A 151 -5.01 6.64 -28.35
C LEU A 151 -5.19 8.16 -28.42
N GLY A 152 -6.39 8.68 -28.15
CA GLY A 152 -6.64 10.12 -28.06
C GLY A 152 -5.78 10.79 -26.99
N ALA A 153 -5.65 10.17 -25.81
CA ALA A 153 -4.78 10.68 -24.75
C ALA A 153 -3.30 10.67 -25.15
N ILE A 154 -2.83 9.59 -25.78
CA ILE A 154 -1.46 9.46 -26.29
C ILE A 154 -1.17 10.55 -27.33
N LEU A 155 -2.04 10.74 -28.32
CA LEU A 155 -1.88 11.75 -29.36
C LEU A 155 -1.85 13.17 -28.77
N ALA A 156 -2.75 13.48 -27.83
CA ALA A 156 -2.75 14.77 -27.14
C ALA A 156 -1.49 14.97 -26.27
N ALA A 157 -1.01 13.92 -25.58
CA ALA A 157 0.24 13.99 -24.81
C ALA A 157 1.47 14.23 -25.70
N LEU A 158 1.52 13.58 -26.87
CA LEU A 158 2.53 13.80 -27.89
C LEU A 158 2.46 15.23 -28.44
N GLY A 159 1.26 15.73 -28.76
CA GLY A 159 1.04 17.11 -29.18
C GLY A 159 1.54 18.11 -28.13
N ALA A 160 1.23 17.88 -26.85
CA ALA A 160 1.74 18.70 -25.76
C ALA A 160 3.27 18.66 -25.65
N ALA A 161 3.91 17.50 -25.88
CA ALA A 161 5.36 17.36 -25.87
C ALA A 161 6.02 18.12 -27.03
N VAL A 162 5.49 18.00 -28.25
CA VAL A 162 5.96 18.69 -29.44
C VAL A 162 5.86 20.21 -29.28
N VAL A 163 4.72 20.71 -28.80
CA VAL A 163 4.54 22.14 -28.48
C VAL A 163 5.57 22.60 -27.45
N ASN A 164 5.85 21.77 -26.43
CA ASN A 164 6.83 22.09 -25.40
C ASN A 164 8.25 22.22 -25.96
N ILE A 165 8.63 21.40 -26.95
CA ILE A 165 9.94 21.44 -27.61
C ILE A 165 10.12 22.72 -28.45
N GLN A 166 9.04 23.30 -28.97
CA GLN A 166 9.10 24.52 -29.79
C GLN A 166 9.27 25.81 -28.96
N ILE A 167 8.84 25.82 -27.70
CA ILE A 167 8.88 27.01 -26.82
C ILE A 167 10.30 27.61 -26.69
N PRO A 168 11.37 26.84 -26.40
CA PRO A 168 12.74 27.38 -26.33
C PRO A 168 13.22 28.02 -27.63
N LEU A 169 12.87 27.44 -28.79
CA LEU A 169 13.27 27.97 -30.10
C LEU A 169 12.64 29.34 -30.35
N MET A 170 11.34 29.47 -30.06
CA MET A 170 10.62 30.75 -30.22
C MET A 170 11.11 31.82 -29.24
N LEU A 171 11.51 31.43 -28.03
CA LEU A 171 12.16 32.35 -27.07
C LEU A 171 13.52 32.85 -27.58
N GLY A 172 14.27 32.03 -28.31
CA GLY A 172 15.50 32.44 -28.98
C GLY A 172 15.26 33.43 -30.10
N GLU A 173 14.25 33.19 -30.94
CA GLU A 173 13.84 34.14 -32.00
C GLU A 173 13.48 35.52 -31.42
N LEU A 174 12.69 35.54 -30.34
CA LEU A 174 12.36 36.77 -29.62
C LEU A 174 13.61 37.49 -29.09
N THR A 175 14.53 36.72 -28.51
CA THR A 175 15.79 37.26 -27.98
C THR A 175 16.62 37.87 -29.10
N ASN A 176 16.76 37.18 -30.24
CA ASN A 176 17.51 37.68 -31.39
C ASN A 176 16.97 39.02 -31.90
N ILE A 177 15.64 39.20 -31.95
CA ILE A 177 14.99 40.47 -32.32
C ILE A 177 15.36 41.56 -31.30
N VAL A 178 15.22 41.27 -30.01
CA VAL A 178 15.56 42.23 -28.94
C VAL A 178 17.03 42.63 -29.02
N THR A 179 17.95 41.68 -29.16
CA THR A 179 19.39 41.95 -29.26
C THR A 179 19.72 42.80 -30.48
N LYS A 180 19.10 42.54 -31.64
CA LYS A 180 19.30 43.33 -32.87
C LYS A 180 18.89 44.80 -32.70
N PHE A 181 17.73 45.06 -32.10
CA PHE A 181 17.28 46.44 -31.83
C PHE A 181 18.08 47.13 -30.72
N THR A 182 18.70 46.37 -29.82
CA THR A 182 19.57 46.94 -28.78
C THR A 182 20.95 47.31 -29.34
N SER A 183 21.44 46.58 -30.36
CA SER A 183 22.70 46.90 -31.04
C SER A 183 22.56 48.00 -32.10
N ASP A 184 21.42 48.06 -32.80
CA ASP A 184 21.10 49.10 -33.79
C ASP A 184 20.38 50.28 -33.11
N ALA A 185 21.13 51.09 -32.36
CA ALA A 185 20.61 52.15 -31.46
C ALA A 185 19.80 53.31 -32.09
N LEU A 186 19.27 53.19 -33.33
CA LEU A 186 18.66 54.31 -34.06
C LEU A 186 17.39 53.99 -34.90
N SER A 187 16.77 52.80 -34.81
CA SER A 187 15.50 52.51 -35.50
C SER A 187 14.30 52.58 -34.55
N GLY A 188 13.31 53.41 -34.89
CA GLY A 188 12.22 53.87 -34.01
C GLY A 188 11.38 52.80 -33.30
N SER A 189 10.80 53.21 -32.16
CA SER A 189 9.99 52.39 -31.25
C SER A 189 8.77 51.70 -31.90
N GLU A 190 8.20 52.31 -32.95
CA GLU A 190 7.08 51.72 -33.70
C GLU A 190 7.48 50.46 -34.48
N THR A 191 8.71 50.42 -35.01
CA THR A 191 9.20 49.27 -35.79
C THR A 191 9.43 48.05 -34.88
N PHE A 192 9.93 48.27 -33.66
CA PHE A 192 10.14 47.23 -32.64
C PHE A 192 8.85 46.51 -32.23
N LEU A 193 7.78 47.27 -31.92
CA LEU A 193 6.49 46.70 -31.53
C LEU A 193 5.89 45.85 -32.67
N SER A 194 6.10 46.27 -33.92
CA SER A 194 5.59 45.54 -35.10
C SER A 194 6.31 44.20 -35.32
N GLU A 195 7.62 44.14 -35.06
CA GLU A 195 8.44 42.94 -35.23
C GLU A 195 8.28 41.91 -34.10
N ILE A 196 8.10 42.37 -32.84
CA ILE A 196 7.88 41.47 -31.69
C ILE A 196 6.47 40.89 -31.65
N ARG A 197 5.45 41.63 -32.12
CA ARG A 197 4.04 41.22 -32.03
C ARG A 197 3.79 39.82 -32.62
N LYS A 198 4.40 39.49 -33.76
CA LYS A 198 4.22 38.19 -34.43
C LYS A 198 4.75 37.02 -33.59
N PRO A 199 6.03 36.97 -33.19
CA PRO A 199 6.55 35.89 -32.34
C PRO A 199 5.95 35.88 -30.92
N ALA A 200 5.59 37.03 -30.35
CA ALA A 200 4.88 37.08 -29.06
C ALA A 200 3.49 36.45 -29.13
N LEU A 201 2.70 36.77 -30.17
CA LEU A 201 1.39 36.16 -30.39
C LEU A 201 1.51 34.66 -30.67
N LYS A 202 2.52 34.25 -31.46
CA LYS A 202 2.82 32.83 -31.71
C LYS A 202 3.14 32.08 -30.40
N LEU A 203 3.96 32.66 -29.52
CA LEU A 203 4.28 32.07 -28.22
C LEU A 203 3.03 31.95 -27.32
N LEU A 204 2.18 32.98 -27.29
CA LEU A 204 0.91 32.94 -26.58
C LEU A 204 -0.01 31.81 -27.11
N THR A 205 -0.09 31.64 -28.43
CA THR A 205 -0.87 30.55 -29.04
C THR A 205 -0.31 29.18 -28.69
N LEU A 206 1.03 29.02 -28.62
CA LEU A 206 1.66 27.76 -28.21
C LEU A 206 1.37 27.44 -26.74
N TYR A 207 1.40 28.43 -25.83
CA TYR A 207 1.01 28.19 -24.44
C TYR A 207 -0.46 27.79 -24.30
N GLY A 208 -1.36 28.45 -25.03
CA GLY A 208 -2.78 28.07 -25.07
C GLY A 208 -2.98 26.65 -25.59
N LEU A 209 -2.30 26.29 -26.69
CA LEU A 209 -2.36 24.96 -27.29
C LEU A 209 -1.76 23.88 -26.36
N GLN A 210 -0.67 24.18 -25.67
CA GLN A 210 -0.09 23.29 -24.66
C GLN A 210 -1.06 23.04 -23.51
N GLY A 211 -1.73 24.09 -23.02
CA GLY A 211 -2.75 24.00 -21.99
C GLY A 211 -3.93 23.12 -22.43
N LEU A 212 -4.42 23.33 -23.65
CA LEU A 212 -5.50 22.54 -24.25
C LEU A 212 -5.13 21.07 -24.38
N PHE A 213 -3.99 20.75 -25.00
CA PHE A 213 -3.53 19.36 -25.11
C PHE A 213 -3.33 18.72 -23.74
N THR A 214 -2.83 19.50 -22.77
CA THR A 214 -2.66 19.03 -21.39
C THR A 214 -3.98 18.68 -20.73
N PHE A 215 -4.99 19.54 -20.88
CA PHE A 215 -6.32 19.27 -20.37
C PHE A 215 -6.93 18.02 -21.03
N VAL A 216 -6.84 17.90 -22.36
CA VAL A 216 -7.39 16.78 -23.12
C VAL A 216 -6.75 15.45 -22.70
N TYR A 217 -5.42 15.33 -22.69
CA TYR A 217 -4.80 14.05 -22.36
C TYR A 217 -5.03 13.64 -20.90
N ILE A 218 -5.02 14.60 -19.96
CA ILE A 218 -5.27 14.29 -18.54
C ILE A 218 -6.71 13.79 -18.35
N SER A 219 -7.66 14.43 -19.01
CA SER A 219 -9.08 14.10 -18.90
C SER A 219 -9.38 12.73 -19.52
N LEU A 220 -8.91 12.47 -20.74
CA LEU A 220 -9.09 11.17 -21.41
C LEU A 220 -8.43 10.03 -20.64
N LEU A 221 -7.20 10.24 -20.13
CA LEU A 221 -6.51 9.23 -19.34
C LEU A 221 -7.14 9.01 -17.96
N ALA A 222 -7.86 10.01 -17.42
CA ALA A 222 -8.66 9.81 -16.22
C ALA A 222 -9.82 8.85 -16.47
N VAL A 223 -10.54 8.99 -17.59
CA VAL A 223 -11.62 8.08 -17.99
C VAL A 223 -11.09 6.65 -18.15
N VAL A 224 -10.04 6.46 -18.94
CA VAL A 224 -9.40 5.14 -19.14
C VAL A 224 -8.98 4.51 -17.81
N GLY A 225 -8.35 5.31 -16.94
CA GLY A 225 -7.88 4.83 -15.64
C GLY A 225 -9.00 4.41 -14.69
N GLU A 226 -10.10 5.15 -14.62
CA GLU A 226 -11.25 4.78 -13.77
C GLU A 226 -12.03 3.58 -14.34
N ASN A 227 -12.23 3.51 -15.65
CA ASN A 227 -12.88 2.35 -16.30
C ASN A 227 -12.08 1.06 -16.05
N LEU A 228 -10.75 1.13 -16.20
CA LEU A 228 -9.86 0.01 -15.89
C LEU A 228 -9.98 -0.41 -14.42
N ALA A 229 -9.95 0.54 -13.48
CA ALA A 229 -10.06 0.24 -12.05
C ALA A 229 -11.44 -0.33 -11.67
N TYR A 230 -12.51 0.15 -12.30
CA TYR A 230 -13.86 -0.40 -12.15
C TYR A 230 -13.89 -1.87 -12.57
N ARG A 231 -13.39 -2.21 -13.77
CA ARG A 231 -13.35 -3.59 -14.26
C ARG A 231 -12.51 -4.49 -13.37
N LEU A 232 -11.32 -4.02 -12.96
CA LEU A 232 -10.44 -4.76 -12.04
C LEU A 232 -11.13 -5.06 -10.71
N ARG A 233 -11.78 -4.07 -10.08
CA ARG A 233 -12.50 -4.27 -8.81
C ARG A 233 -13.65 -5.24 -8.96
N LYS A 234 -14.44 -5.11 -10.02
CA LYS A 234 -15.58 -5.98 -10.29
C LYS A 234 -15.14 -7.44 -10.45
N MET A 235 -14.14 -7.68 -11.32
CA MET A 235 -13.64 -9.04 -11.59
C MET A 235 -12.91 -9.65 -10.40
N LEU A 236 -12.10 -8.86 -9.69
CA LEU A 236 -11.40 -9.34 -8.50
C LEU A 236 -12.39 -9.69 -7.39
N PHE A 237 -13.37 -8.83 -7.12
CA PHE A 237 -14.39 -9.12 -6.10
C PHE A 237 -15.22 -10.36 -6.44
N HIS A 238 -15.58 -10.52 -7.73
CA HIS A 238 -16.24 -11.72 -8.20
C HIS A 238 -15.39 -12.98 -7.98
N SER A 239 -14.13 -12.99 -8.43
CA SER A 239 -13.21 -14.12 -8.25
C SER A 239 -12.98 -14.46 -6.76
N LEU A 240 -12.86 -13.44 -5.90
CA LEU A 240 -12.72 -13.64 -4.45
C LEU A 240 -13.93 -14.34 -3.84
N LEU A 241 -15.16 -13.99 -4.26
CA LEU A 241 -16.38 -14.66 -3.79
C LEU A 241 -16.51 -16.10 -4.31
N GLU A 242 -15.84 -16.44 -5.39
CA GLU A 242 -15.79 -17.81 -5.92
C GLU A 242 -14.78 -18.72 -5.22
N GLN A 243 -13.83 -18.15 -4.47
CA GLN A 243 -12.84 -18.95 -3.76
C GLN A 243 -13.47 -19.82 -2.65
N ASP A 244 -12.83 -20.95 -2.37
CA ASP A 244 -13.22 -21.87 -1.30
C ASP A 244 -12.85 -21.34 0.10
N VAL A 245 -13.39 -21.97 1.14
CA VAL A 245 -13.13 -21.56 2.53
C VAL A 245 -11.65 -21.77 2.90
N GLU A 246 -11.01 -22.80 2.32
CA GLU A 246 -9.57 -23.03 2.45
C GLU A 246 -8.74 -21.81 2.06
N PHE A 247 -9.09 -21.14 0.96
CA PHE A 247 -8.44 -19.91 0.54
C PHE A 247 -8.52 -18.81 1.62
N PHE A 248 -9.68 -18.64 2.25
CA PHE A 248 -9.89 -17.63 3.30
C PHE A 248 -9.21 -17.99 4.62
N ASP A 249 -9.05 -19.28 4.93
CA ASP A 249 -8.28 -19.73 6.11
C ASP A 249 -6.77 -19.50 5.92
N LYS A 250 -6.27 -19.54 4.68
CA LYS A 250 -4.88 -19.25 4.34
C LYS A 250 -4.56 -17.75 4.25
N HIS A 251 -5.57 -16.91 4.00
CA HIS A 251 -5.36 -15.48 3.74
C HIS A 251 -6.10 -14.58 4.73
N LYS A 252 -5.37 -13.66 5.37
CA LYS A 252 -5.98 -12.62 6.22
C LYS A 252 -6.94 -11.75 5.39
N ILE A 253 -8.22 -11.65 5.80
CA ILE A 253 -9.27 -10.90 5.08
C ILE A 253 -8.88 -9.43 4.82
N GLY A 254 -8.23 -8.77 5.79
CA GLY A 254 -7.75 -7.38 5.63
C GLY A 254 -6.83 -7.22 4.42
N LYS A 255 -5.95 -8.20 4.17
CA LYS A 255 -5.05 -8.20 3.01
C LYS A 255 -5.81 -8.32 1.69
N LEU A 256 -6.89 -9.10 1.65
CA LEU A 256 -7.75 -9.23 0.46
C LEU A 256 -8.49 -7.91 0.17
N ILE A 257 -8.94 -7.20 1.21
CA ILE A 257 -9.54 -5.86 1.07
C ILE A 257 -8.51 -4.85 0.56
N ASP A 258 -7.27 -4.91 1.04
CA ASP A 258 -6.17 -4.09 0.53
C ASP A 258 -5.84 -4.38 -0.93
N ARG A 259 -5.93 -5.64 -1.38
CA ARG A 259 -5.80 -5.98 -2.81
C ARG A 259 -6.88 -5.28 -3.64
N LEU A 260 -8.12 -5.31 -3.18
CA LEU A 260 -9.26 -4.73 -3.89
C LEU A 260 -9.21 -3.19 -3.96
N THR A 261 -8.67 -2.56 -2.92
CA THR A 261 -8.70 -1.10 -2.76
C THR A 261 -7.35 -0.47 -3.10
N THR A 262 -6.34 -0.75 -2.29
CA THR A 262 -5.01 -0.15 -2.34
C THR A 262 -4.22 -0.59 -3.57
N ASP A 263 -4.12 -1.89 -3.84
CA ASP A 263 -3.32 -2.37 -4.98
C ASP A 263 -3.93 -1.96 -6.32
N VAL A 264 -5.26 -2.05 -6.48
CA VAL A 264 -5.92 -1.55 -7.69
C VAL A 264 -5.69 -0.05 -7.87
N GLN A 265 -5.77 0.74 -6.79
CA GLN A 265 -5.52 2.18 -6.85
C GLN A 265 -4.05 2.51 -7.18
N GLU A 266 -3.10 1.77 -6.62
CA GLU A 266 -1.68 1.93 -6.89
C GLU A 266 -1.34 1.56 -8.34
N PHE A 267 -1.91 0.47 -8.84
CA PHE A 267 -1.79 0.08 -10.24
C PHE A 267 -2.38 1.14 -11.18
N LYS A 268 -3.61 1.59 -10.93
CA LYS A 268 -4.27 2.67 -11.69
C LYS A 268 -3.42 3.94 -11.73
N SER A 269 -2.97 4.41 -10.58
CA SER A 269 -2.17 5.63 -10.46
C SER A 269 -0.85 5.49 -11.22
N SER A 270 -0.17 4.36 -11.04
CA SER A 270 1.11 4.07 -11.70
C SER A 270 0.96 3.96 -13.21
N PHE A 271 -0.10 3.31 -13.70
CA PHE A 271 -0.43 3.25 -15.12
C PHE A 271 -0.64 4.65 -15.70
N LYS A 272 -1.49 5.48 -15.07
CA LYS A 272 -1.73 6.86 -15.50
C LYS A 272 -0.45 7.68 -15.56
N MET A 273 0.40 7.59 -14.53
CA MET A 273 1.68 8.31 -14.51
C MET A 273 2.64 7.80 -15.59
N THR A 274 2.71 6.49 -15.81
CA THR A 274 3.58 5.88 -16.83
C THR A 274 3.19 6.32 -18.23
N VAL A 275 1.90 6.28 -18.57
CA VAL A 275 1.41 6.70 -19.89
C VAL A 275 1.54 8.21 -20.08
N SER A 276 1.08 9.01 -19.10
CA SER A 276 1.10 10.48 -19.20
C SER A 276 2.51 11.05 -19.16
N GLN A 277 3.23 10.81 -18.07
CA GLN A 277 4.50 11.46 -17.81
C GLN A 277 5.65 10.73 -18.51
N GLY A 278 5.60 9.40 -18.59
CA GLY A 278 6.67 8.61 -19.21
C GLY A 278 6.80 8.87 -20.70
N LEU A 279 5.68 8.78 -21.44
CA LEU A 279 5.69 9.05 -22.87
C LEU A 279 6.10 10.49 -23.16
N LYS A 280 5.47 11.46 -22.48
CA LYS A 280 5.78 12.89 -22.63
C LYS A 280 7.25 13.18 -22.32
N ALA A 281 7.79 12.68 -21.21
CA ALA A 281 9.16 12.93 -20.82
C ALA A 281 10.15 12.28 -21.80
N THR A 282 9.86 11.08 -22.30
CA THR A 282 10.71 10.41 -23.31
C THR A 282 10.77 11.21 -24.60
N VAL A 283 9.62 11.62 -25.12
CA VAL A 283 9.54 12.41 -26.37
C VAL A 283 10.15 13.79 -26.18
N GLN A 284 9.93 14.42 -25.03
CA GLN A 284 10.53 15.72 -24.72
C GLN A 284 12.06 15.62 -24.60
N THR A 285 12.60 14.60 -23.93
CA THR A 285 14.05 14.42 -23.84
C THR A 285 14.66 14.17 -25.22
N LEU A 286 14.09 13.26 -26.02
CA LEU A 286 14.59 12.99 -27.38
C LEU A 286 14.49 14.24 -28.27
N GLY A 287 13.33 14.91 -28.27
CA GLY A 287 13.11 16.10 -29.08
C GLY A 287 13.97 17.29 -28.67
N CYS A 288 14.19 17.52 -27.38
CA CYS A 288 15.12 18.55 -26.92
C CYS A 288 16.57 18.21 -27.27
N VAL A 289 17.02 16.96 -27.17
CA VAL A 289 18.37 16.56 -27.60
C VAL A 289 18.59 16.81 -29.09
N ILE A 290 17.61 16.45 -29.93
CA ILE A 290 17.64 16.73 -31.37
C ILE A 290 17.68 18.24 -31.62
N SER A 291 16.84 19.01 -30.91
CA SER A 291 16.81 20.48 -31.01
C SER A 291 18.17 21.11 -30.64
N LEU A 292 18.81 20.67 -29.55
CA LEU A 292 20.14 21.15 -29.16
C LEU A 292 21.19 20.86 -30.23
N TYR A 293 21.17 19.66 -30.82
CA TYR A 293 22.10 19.28 -31.88
C TYR A 293 21.93 20.17 -33.12
N LEU A 294 20.70 20.51 -33.49
CA LEU A 294 20.41 21.42 -34.61
C LEU A 294 20.85 22.86 -34.34
N ILE A 295 20.78 23.33 -33.08
CA ILE A 295 21.22 24.68 -32.69
C ILE A 295 22.75 24.78 -32.72
N SER A 296 23.45 23.88 -32.02
CA SER A 296 24.92 23.87 -31.98
C SER A 296 25.45 22.46 -31.73
N PRO A 297 25.99 21.80 -32.77
CA PRO A 297 26.61 20.48 -32.61
C PRO A 297 27.79 20.50 -31.63
N LYS A 298 28.60 21.58 -31.63
CA LYS A 298 29.80 21.71 -30.79
C LYS A 298 29.44 21.74 -29.30
N LEU A 299 28.46 22.56 -28.89
CA LEU A 299 28.01 22.63 -27.49
C LEU A 299 27.29 21.35 -27.04
N THR A 300 26.51 20.76 -27.94
CA THR A 300 25.79 19.50 -27.65
C THR A 300 26.75 18.35 -27.36
N LEU A 301 27.84 18.24 -28.13
CA LEU A 301 28.82 17.17 -27.93
C LEU A 301 29.56 17.29 -26.59
N ILE A 302 29.86 18.52 -26.15
CA ILE A 302 30.41 18.78 -24.81
C ILE A 302 29.43 18.32 -23.73
N MET A 303 28.14 18.64 -23.86
CA MET A 303 27.12 18.22 -22.90
C MET A 303 26.93 16.70 -22.85
N VAL A 304 26.92 16.04 -24.01
CA VAL A 304 26.85 14.58 -24.10
C VAL A 304 28.08 13.94 -23.45
N GLY A 305 29.27 14.54 -23.55
CA GLY A 305 30.47 14.08 -22.87
C GLY A 305 30.40 14.15 -21.33
N VAL A 306 29.67 15.11 -20.77
CA VAL A 306 29.50 15.23 -19.31
C VAL A 306 28.39 14.31 -18.77
N LEU A 307 27.44 13.91 -19.61
CA LEU A 307 26.28 13.10 -19.22
C LEU A 307 26.65 11.75 -18.52
N PRO A 308 27.61 10.95 -19.01
CA PRO A 308 28.02 9.71 -18.34
C PRO A 308 28.51 9.92 -16.91
N ILE A 309 29.22 11.04 -16.64
CA ILE A 309 29.74 11.37 -15.31
C ILE A 309 28.57 11.59 -14.35
N VAL A 310 27.51 12.28 -14.80
CA VAL A 310 26.30 12.51 -14.02
C VAL A 310 25.58 11.20 -13.72
N ILE A 311 25.41 10.34 -14.72
CA ILE A 311 24.68 9.08 -14.57
C ILE A 311 25.44 8.15 -13.62
N ILE A 312 26.75 7.99 -13.80
CA ILE A 312 27.58 7.13 -12.95
C ILE A 312 27.62 7.67 -11.52
N GLY A 313 27.88 8.97 -11.32
CA GLY A 313 27.91 9.59 -9.99
C GLY A 313 26.54 9.54 -9.30
N GLY A 314 25.46 9.78 -10.03
CA GLY A 314 24.09 9.72 -9.51
C GLY A 314 23.66 8.30 -9.13
N THR A 315 24.02 7.29 -9.93
CA THR A 315 23.64 5.90 -9.68
C THR A 315 24.39 5.29 -8.50
N THR A 316 25.68 5.58 -8.34
CA THR A 316 26.49 5.12 -7.20
C THR A 316 26.00 5.74 -5.90
N TRP A 317 25.82 7.05 -5.87
CA TRP A 317 25.28 7.74 -4.68
C TRP A 317 23.85 7.29 -4.37
N GLY A 318 23.04 7.11 -5.41
CA GLY A 318 21.68 6.60 -5.30
C GLY A 318 21.62 5.18 -4.71
N ALA A 319 22.61 4.32 -4.95
CA ALA A 319 22.69 2.99 -4.34
C ALA A 319 22.92 3.07 -2.83
N MET A 320 23.82 3.96 -2.39
CA MET A 320 24.06 4.22 -0.97
C MET A 320 22.83 4.82 -0.27
N LEU A 321 22.11 5.74 -0.92
CA LEU A 321 20.86 6.28 -0.35
C LEU A 321 19.76 5.23 -0.26
N ARG A 322 19.71 4.28 -1.22
CA ARG A 322 18.75 3.18 -1.18
C ARG A 322 18.96 2.26 0.03
N THR A 323 20.22 1.96 0.40
CA THR A 323 20.49 1.15 1.60
C THR A 323 20.10 1.91 2.88
N LEU A 324 20.48 3.18 3.00
CA LEU A 324 20.08 4.02 4.15
C LEU A 324 18.55 4.16 4.26
N SER A 325 17.85 4.27 3.13
CA SER A 325 16.39 4.34 3.10
C SER A 325 15.74 3.03 3.55
N ARG A 326 16.34 1.89 3.22
CA ARG A 326 15.86 0.58 3.67
C ARG A 326 16.01 0.43 5.19
N ASP A 327 17.17 0.80 5.73
CA ASP A 327 17.42 0.75 7.18
C ASP A 327 16.46 1.69 7.94
N ALA A 328 16.21 2.90 7.41
CA ALA A 328 15.24 3.83 7.99
C ALA A 328 13.81 3.26 7.99
N GLN A 329 13.40 2.60 6.90
CA GLN A 329 12.08 1.98 6.81
C GLN A 329 11.95 0.79 7.77
N GLU A 330 13.01 0.00 7.97
CA GLU A 330 13.03 -1.13 8.92
C GLU A 330 12.78 -0.64 10.35
N GLU A 331 13.41 0.46 10.77
CA GLU A 331 13.20 1.03 12.10
C GLU A 331 11.79 1.60 12.30
N ILE A 332 11.17 2.17 11.25
CA ILE A 332 9.77 2.61 11.26
C ILE A 332 8.81 1.42 11.39
N SER A 333 9.07 0.31 10.69
CA SER A 333 8.24 -0.90 10.80
C SER A 333 8.28 -1.46 12.23
N LYS A 334 9.45 -1.47 12.87
CA LYS A 334 9.60 -1.90 14.28
C LYS A 334 8.79 -1.03 15.25
N SER A 335 8.80 0.31 15.12
CA SER A 335 7.97 1.17 15.98
C SER A 335 6.47 0.96 15.73
N THR A 336 6.08 0.77 14.47
CA THR A 336 4.68 0.50 14.09
C THR A 336 4.19 -0.81 14.71
N ALA A 337 5.02 -1.85 14.68
CA ALA A 337 4.73 -3.14 15.28
C ALA A 337 4.49 -3.07 16.80
N ILE A 338 5.30 -2.29 17.53
CA ILE A 338 5.09 -2.05 18.98
C ILE A 338 3.76 -1.35 19.23
N ALA A 339 3.43 -0.31 18.43
CA ALA A 339 2.18 0.42 18.58
C ALA A 339 0.95 -0.47 18.28
N ASP A 340 1.03 -1.30 17.24
CA ASP A 340 -0.03 -2.24 16.86
C ASP A 340 -0.29 -3.27 17.97
N GLU A 341 0.78 -3.85 18.55
CA GLU A 341 0.68 -4.80 19.68
C GLU A 341 0.04 -4.14 20.91
N ALA A 342 0.50 -2.94 21.31
CA ALA A 342 0.01 -2.26 22.50
C ALA A 342 -1.44 -1.76 22.36
N LEU A 343 -1.79 -1.17 21.20
CA LEU A 343 -3.14 -0.66 20.95
C LEU A 343 -4.14 -1.80 20.68
N GLY A 344 -3.74 -2.82 19.93
CA GLY A 344 -4.54 -4.02 19.71
C GLY A 344 -4.90 -4.74 21.01
N ASN A 345 -3.99 -4.70 21.99
CA ASN A 345 -4.17 -5.30 23.31
C ASN A 345 -4.40 -4.27 24.42
N ILE A 346 -5.02 -3.12 24.12
CA ILE A 346 -5.18 -2.02 25.09
C ILE A 346 -5.88 -2.46 26.38
N ARG A 347 -6.85 -3.38 26.32
CA ARG A 347 -7.53 -3.91 27.51
C ARG A 347 -6.56 -4.66 28.43
N THR A 348 -5.62 -5.42 27.85
CA THR A 348 -4.56 -6.11 28.59
C THR A 348 -3.61 -5.10 29.22
N VAL A 349 -3.12 -4.13 28.45
CA VAL A 349 -2.22 -3.07 28.97
C VAL A 349 -2.88 -2.34 30.14
N ARG A 350 -4.17 -1.96 30.03
CA ARG A 350 -4.95 -1.33 31.10
C ARG A 350 -5.17 -2.24 32.30
N SER A 351 -5.47 -3.52 32.08
CA SER A 351 -5.71 -4.48 33.17
C SER A 351 -4.48 -4.69 34.06
N PHE A 352 -3.29 -4.48 33.52
CA PHE A 352 -2.01 -4.57 34.24
C PHE A 352 -1.37 -3.21 34.56
N ALA A 353 -2.03 -2.09 34.24
CA ALA A 353 -1.51 -0.72 34.45
C ALA A 353 -0.06 -0.52 33.92
N MET A 354 0.24 -1.05 32.73
CA MET A 354 1.58 -1.04 32.11
C MET A 354 1.79 0.06 31.07
N GLU A 355 0.94 1.09 31.03
CA GLU A 355 0.96 2.14 30.01
C GLU A 355 2.31 2.87 29.95
N SER A 356 2.91 3.18 31.10
CA SER A 356 4.22 3.86 31.17
C SER A 356 5.35 3.02 30.57
N LYS A 357 5.30 1.70 30.72
CA LYS A 357 6.31 0.78 30.20
C LYS A 357 6.22 0.65 28.69
N GLU A 358 5.00 0.51 28.16
CA GLU A 358 4.76 0.51 26.71
C GLU A 358 5.18 1.84 26.08
N ASN A 359 4.90 2.97 26.75
CA ASN A 359 5.32 4.29 26.28
C ASN A 359 6.85 4.42 26.18
N GLN A 360 7.60 3.95 27.20
CA GLN A 360 9.07 3.98 27.18
C GLN A 360 9.65 3.08 26.08
N LEU A 361 9.05 1.91 25.85
CA LEU A 361 9.46 1.00 24.78
C LEU A 361 9.27 1.64 23.40
N TYR A 362 8.10 2.26 23.18
CA TYR A 362 7.80 2.96 21.93
C TYR A 362 8.72 4.16 21.73
N GLU A 363 8.92 4.99 22.76
CA GLU A 363 9.81 6.16 22.71
C GLU A 363 11.25 5.78 22.32
N ALA A 364 11.81 4.73 22.96
CA ALA A 364 13.16 4.27 22.68
C ALA A 364 13.32 3.81 21.21
N GLN A 365 12.29 3.17 20.64
CA GLN A 365 12.32 2.71 19.25
C GLN A 365 12.12 3.86 18.26
N VAL A 366 11.23 4.81 18.58
CA VAL A 366 11.03 6.03 17.78
C VAL A 366 12.31 6.87 17.73
N LEU A 367 13.07 6.96 18.81
CA LEU A 367 14.33 7.70 18.85
C LEU A 367 15.40 7.11 17.91
N LYS A 368 15.48 5.77 17.82
CA LYS A 368 16.34 5.08 16.83
C LYS A 368 15.87 5.33 15.40
N SER A 369 14.57 5.26 15.16
CA SER A 369 13.96 5.58 13.87
C SER A 369 14.27 7.03 13.46
N ALA A 370 14.15 7.97 14.39
CA ALA A 370 14.47 9.38 14.16
C ALA A 370 15.94 9.57 13.78
N ASN A 371 16.88 8.99 14.53
CA ASN A 371 18.31 9.09 14.23
C ASN A 371 18.68 8.52 12.86
N THR A 372 18.08 7.40 12.48
CA THR A 372 18.31 6.76 11.17
C THR A 372 17.73 7.62 10.04
N ASN A 373 16.53 8.18 10.22
CA ASN A 373 15.92 9.10 9.27
C ASN A 373 16.68 10.43 9.15
N ILE A 374 17.25 10.95 10.23
CA ILE A 374 18.13 12.13 10.19
C ILE A 374 19.38 11.82 9.35
N ARG A 375 20.01 10.65 9.53
CA ARG A 375 21.17 10.22 8.73
C ARG A 375 20.81 10.12 7.24
N LEU A 376 19.66 9.53 6.92
CA LEU A 376 19.13 9.50 5.56
C LEU A 376 18.90 10.93 5.03
N GLY A 377 18.34 11.82 5.85
CA GLY A 377 18.12 13.23 5.54
C GLY A 377 19.41 13.96 5.19
N TYR A 378 20.49 13.77 5.94
CA TYR A 378 21.81 14.31 5.60
C TYR A 378 22.35 13.77 4.28
N GLY A 379 22.20 12.46 4.03
CA GLY A 379 22.60 11.84 2.75
C GLY A 379 21.84 12.42 1.55
N ILE A 380 20.52 12.61 1.70
CA ILE A 380 19.66 13.25 0.69
C ILE A 380 20.05 14.72 0.49
N GLY A 381 20.24 15.48 1.58
CA GLY A 381 20.61 16.89 1.52
C GLY A 381 21.95 17.12 0.84
N MET A 382 22.97 16.31 1.17
CA MET A 382 24.29 16.38 0.53
C MET A 382 24.21 16.05 -0.96
N PHE A 383 23.49 14.99 -1.33
CA PHE A 383 23.27 14.63 -2.73
C PHE A 383 22.60 15.76 -3.52
N GLN A 384 21.50 16.31 -2.99
CA GLN A 384 20.78 17.40 -3.64
C GLN A 384 21.62 18.68 -3.76
N GLY A 385 22.38 19.02 -2.72
CA GLY A 385 23.29 20.17 -2.74
C GLY A 385 24.35 20.03 -3.83
N LEU A 386 25.05 18.89 -3.87
CA LEU A 386 26.07 18.60 -4.87
C LEU A 386 25.49 18.55 -6.29
N ALA A 387 24.35 17.88 -6.47
CA ALA A 387 23.67 17.81 -7.77
C ALA A 387 23.25 19.20 -8.26
N ASN A 388 22.72 20.05 -7.37
CA ASN A 388 22.32 21.40 -7.73
C ASN A 388 23.52 22.28 -8.12
N VAL A 389 24.63 22.20 -7.38
CA VAL A 389 25.88 22.90 -7.77
C VAL A 389 26.33 22.42 -9.14
N PHE A 390 26.40 21.11 -9.35
CA PHE A 390 26.84 20.52 -10.61
C PHE A 390 25.97 20.93 -11.80
N LEU A 391 24.65 20.86 -11.67
CA LEU A 391 23.71 21.25 -12.74
C LEU A 391 23.80 22.75 -13.06
N ASN A 392 23.91 23.61 -12.06
CA ASN A 392 24.10 25.04 -12.30
C ASN A 392 25.48 25.34 -12.91
N SER A 393 26.53 24.58 -12.55
CA SER A 393 27.84 24.67 -13.19
C SER A 393 27.80 24.24 -14.66
N LEU A 394 26.96 23.28 -15.05
CA LEU A 394 26.72 22.94 -16.46
C LEU A 394 26.08 24.09 -17.24
N VAL A 395 25.10 24.77 -16.64
CA VAL A 395 24.46 25.96 -17.23
C VAL A 395 25.50 27.08 -17.39
N LEU A 396 26.34 27.31 -16.37
CA LEU A 396 27.41 28.31 -16.45
C LEU A 396 28.47 27.93 -17.50
N GLY A 397 28.86 26.66 -17.58
CA GLY A 397 29.81 26.16 -18.56
C GLY A 397 29.30 26.28 -19.99
N SER A 398 28.00 26.03 -20.22
CA SER A 398 27.38 26.29 -21.52
C SER A 398 27.25 27.78 -21.84
N LEU A 399 27.02 28.64 -20.86
CA LEU A 399 27.05 30.09 -21.05
C LEU A 399 28.46 30.56 -21.45
N PHE A 400 29.52 30.07 -20.80
CA PHE A 400 30.89 30.43 -21.12
C PHE A 400 31.32 29.92 -22.51
N GLY A 401 31.09 28.63 -22.79
CA GLY A 401 31.38 28.05 -24.11
C GLY A 401 30.54 28.66 -25.23
N GLY A 402 29.27 28.94 -24.96
CA GLY A 402 28.36 29.62 -25.88
C GLY A 402 28.74 31.09 -26.13
N GLY A 403 29.17 31.81 -25.08
CA GLY A 403 29.68 33.17 -25.20
C GLY A 403 30.93 33.25 -26.07
N TRP A 404 31.84 32.27 -25.96
CA TRP A 404 33.00 32.17 -26.85
C TRP A 404 32.58 31.95 -28.31
N LEU A 405 31.60 31.08 -28.57
CA LEU A 405 31.05 30.85 -29.91
C LEU A 405 30.31 32.06 -30.50
N ILE A 406 29.67 32.88 -29.66
CA ILE A 406 29.11 34.18 -30.08
C ILE A 406 30.23 35.13 -30.48
N SER A 407 31.33 35.18 -29.71
CA SER A 407 32.49 36.04 -30.03
C SER A 407 33.15 35.66 -31.35
N THR A 408 33.11 34.39 -31.76
CA THR A 408 33.63 33.92 -33.05
C THR A 408 32.59 34.00 -34.18
N GLN A 409 31.42 34.61 -33.95
CA GLN A 409 30.28 34.69 -34.87
C GLN A 409 29.73 33.35 -35.37
N GLU A 410 29.98 32.26 -34.65
CA GLU A 410 29.46 30.92 -34.99
C GLU A 410 28.06 30.65 -34.40
N LEU A 411 27.59 31.49 -33.47
CA LEU A 411 26.31 31.34 -32.76
C LEU A 411 25.67 32.70 -32.49
N LYS A 412 24.34 32.81 -32.58
CA LYS A 412 23.60 34.04 -32.20
C LYS A 412 23.24 34.01 -30.70
N ALA A 413 23.01 35.20 -30.12
CA ALA A 413 22.63 35.33 -28.72
C ALA A 413 21.32 34.59 -28.38
N GLY A 414 20.32 34.63 -29.27
CA GLY A 414 19.07 33.90 -29.10
C GLY A 414 19.21 32.39 -29.21
N ASP A 415 20.14 31.89 -30.02
CA ASP A 415 20.44 30.46 -30.12
C ASP A 415 21.02 29.93 -28.81
N LEU A 416 21.86 30.73 -28.15
CA LEU A 416 22.36 30.43 -26.81
C LEU A 416 21.23 30.43 -25.76
N ILE A 417 20.30 31.39 -25.79
CA ILE A 417 19.14 31.38 -24.87
C ILE A 417 18.27 30.13 -25.12
N SER A 418 17.97 29.80 -26.37
CA SER A 418 17.25 28.57 -26.72
C SER A 418 17.95 27.33 -26.17
N PHE A 419 19.28 27.28 -26.30
CA PHE A 419 20.11 26.19 -25.80
C PHE A 419 20.00 26.05 -24.27
N LEU A 420 20.12 27.15 -23.52
CA LEU A 420 20.04 27.16 -22.05
C LEU A 420 18.64 26.76 -21.53
N VAL A 421 17.57 27.23 -22.18
CA VAL A 421 16.20 26.86 -21.81
C VAL A 421 15.93 25.39 -22.13
N ALA A 422 16.40 24.90 -23.28
CA ALA A 422 16.25 23.50 -23.67
C ALA A 422 17.02 22.54 -22.72
N ILE A 423 18.20 22.92 -22.22
CA ILE A 423 18.92 22.14 -21.19
C ILE A 423 18.08 22.01 -19.91
N GLN A 424 17.51 23.11 -19.41
CA GLN A 424 16.66 23.07 -18.21
C GLN A 424 15.41 22.19 -18.42
N MET A 425 14.89 22.13 -19.65
CA MET A 425 13.79 21.23 -19.98
C MET A 425 14.20 19.77 -19.96
N ILE A 426 15.37 19.43 -20.51
CA ILE A 426 15.93 18.07 -20.44
C ILE A 426 16.13 17.65 -18.99
N GLU A 427 16.70 18.52 -18.15
CA GLU A 427 16.87 18.27 -16.72
C GLU A 427 15.54 17.89 -16.05
N ARG A 428 14.48 18.68 -16.29
CA ARG A 428 13.14 18.40 -15.76
C ARG A 428 12.57 17.08 -16.27
N SER A 429 12.70 16.79 -17.56
CA SER A 429 12.21 15.55 -18.16
C SER A 429 12.97 14.32 -17.65
N MET A 430 14.29 14.41 -17.49
CA MET A 430 15.11 13.34 -16.91
C MET A 430 14.74 13.08 -15.44
N ALA A 431 14.52 14.13 -14.66
CA ALA A 431 14.05 13.98 -13.27
C ALA A 431 12.69 13.28 -13.20
N GLN A 432 11.76 13.61 -14.11
CA GLN A 432 10.46 12.93 -14.21
C GLN A 432 10.61 11.45 -14.61
N MET A 433 11.47 11.13 -15.58
CA MET A 433 11.74 9.73 -15.96
C MET A 433 12.33 8.92 -14.79
N SER A 434 13.25 9.52 -14.02
CA SER A 434 13.82 8.86 -12.84
C SER A 434 12.75 8.51 -11.80
N LEU A 435 11.76 9.39 -11.58
CA LEU A 435 10.66 9.12 -10.67
C LEU A 435 9.72 8.04 -11.20
N LEU A 436 9.52 8.02 -12.53
CA LEU A 436 8.63 7.09 -13.20
C LEU A 436 9.02 5.63 -12.99
N LEU A 437 10.33 5.30 -12.98
CA LEU A 437 10.80 3.92 -12.77
C LEU A 437 10.24 3.33 -11.47
N GLY A 438 10.20 4.12 -10.39
CA GLY A 438 9.60 3.70 -9.12
C GLY A 438 8.09 3.51 -9.21
N HIS A 439 7.38 4.26 -10.05
CA HIS A 439 5.96 4.04 -10.32
C HIS A 439 5.74 2.78 -11.16
N VAL A 440 6.57 2.51 -12.17
CA VAL A 440 6.46 1.30 -13.00
C VAL A 440 6.66 0.05 -12.15
N VAL A 441 7.71 0.00 -11.32
CA VAL A 441 7.97 -1.17 -10.46
C VAL A 441 6.82 -1.40 -9.49
N ARG A 442 6.34 -0.35 -8.82
CA ARG A 442 5.21 -0.45 -7.87
C ARG A 442 3.91 -0.86 -8.57
N GLY A 443 3.61 -0.23 -9.71
CA GLY A 443 2.45 -0.57 -10.52
C GLY A 443 2.47 -2.03 -10.99
N LEU A 444 3.57 -2.49 -11.56
CA LEU A 444 3.70 -3.89 -12.00
C LEU A 444 3.54 -4.87 -10.83
N SER A 445 4.12 -4.54 -9.67
CA SER A 445 4.01 -5.37 -8.47
C SER A 445 2.57 -5.42 -7.94
N ALA A 446 1.89 -4.28 -7.86
CA ALA A 446 0.49 -4.20 -7.43
C ALA A 446 -0.45 -4.93 -8.41
N GLY A 447 -0.28 -4.68 -9.71
CA GLY A 447 -1.06 -5.34 -10.75
C GLY A 447 -0.85 -6.85 -10.79
N ALA A 448 0.38 -7.33 -10.57
CA ALA A 448 0.65 -8.77 -10.52
C ALA A 448 -0.10 -9.47 -9.39
N ARG A 449 -0.17 -8.85 -8.21
CA ARG A 449 -0.92 -9.39 -7.05
C ARG A 449 -2.43 -9.37 -7.28
N VAL A 450 -2.94 -8.37 -8.00
CA VAL A 450 -4.36 -8.33 -8.42
C VAL A 450 -4.67 -9.46 -9.40
N PHE A 451 -3.82 -9.66 -10.42
CA PHE A 451 -4.03 -10.69 -11.44
C PHE A 451 -3.79 -12.11 -10.95
N GLU A 452 -3.01 -12.30 -9.89
CA GLU A 452 -2.85 -13.58 -9.22
C GLU A 452 -4.20 -14.11 -8.70
N PHE A 453 -4.92 -13.30 -7.92
CA PHE A 453 -6.22 -13.69 -7.36
C PHE A 453 -7.36 -13.66 -8.39
N MET A 454 -7.27 -12.81 -9.41
CA MET A 454 -8.29 -12.75 -10.46
C MET A 454 -8.37 -14.04 -11.28
N ASP A 455 -7.25 -14.73 -11.48
CA ASP A 455 -7.18 -15.98 -12.24
C ASP A 455 -7.16 -17.24 -11.34
N SER A 456 -7.26 -17.06 -10.02
CA SER A 456 -7.31 -18.17 -9.07
C SER A 456 -8.62 -18.94 -9.24
N LYS A 457 -8.53 -20.25 -9.45
CA LYS A 457 -9.71 -21.12 -9.52
C LYS A 457 -9.89 -21.82 -8.16
N PRO A 458 -11.12 -21.87 -7.62
CA PRO A 458 -11.39 -22.62 -6.41
C PRO A 458 -11.20 -24.12 -6.64
N LEU A 459 -10.83 -24.86 -5.59
CA LEU A 459 -10.80 -26.32 -5.63
C LEU A 459 -12.22 -26.89 -5.66
N ILE A 460 -13.11 -26.29 -4.87
CA ILE A 460 -14.53 -26.65 -4.81
C ILE A 460 -15.33 -25.61 -5.60
N PRO A 461 -15.97 -25.97 -6.72
CA PRO A 461 -16.76 -25.02 -7.50
C PRO A 461 -17.99 -24.54 -6.71
N LEU A 462 -18.46 -23.32 -6.96
CA LEU A 462 -19.69 -22.81 -6.32
C LEU A 462 -20.96 -23.55 -6.79
N GLN A 463 -20.98 -23.97 -8.05
CA GLN A 463 -22.11 -24.59 -8.71
C GLN A 463 -21.64 -25.75 -9.59
N GLY A 464 -22.54 -26.71 -9.80
CA GLY A 464 -22.34 -27.83 -10.72
C GLY A 464 -22.22 -29.16 -9.99
N GLY A 465 -22.77 -30.20 -10.60
CA GLY A 465 -22.97 -31.51 -9.98
C GLY A 465 -24.42 -31.96 -10.08
N LYS A 466 -24.74 -33.06 -9.41
CA LYS A 466 -26.08 -33.63 -9.32
C LYS A 466 -26.91 -32.86 -8.29
N ARG A 467 -28.23 -32.80 -8.52
CA ARG A 467 -29.22 -32.30 -7.58
C ARG A 467 -30.20 -33.42 -7.30
N ILE A 468 -30.47 -33.70 -6.02
CA ILE A 468 -31.50 -34.67 -5.65
C ILE A 468 -32.84 -33.93 -5.66
N PRO A 469 -33.85 -34.40 -6.41
CA PRO A 469 -35.17 -33.77 -6.41
C PRO A 469 -35.75 -33.72 -4.99
N TYR A 470 -36.45 -32.62 -4.65
CA TYR A 470 -37.00 -32.41 -3.31
C TYR A 470 -37.86 -33.57 -2.79
N HIS A 471 -38.65 -34.20 -3.68
CA HIS A 471 -39.51 -35.35 -3.32
C HIS A 471 -38.75 -36.65 -3.06
N ALA A 472 -37.48 -36.74 -3.45
CA ALA A 472 -36.62 -37.90 -3.28
C ALA A 472 -35.58 -37.73 -2.17
N LEU A 473 -35.42 -36.52 -1.63
CA LEU A 473 -34.46 -36.21 -0.57
C LEU A 473 -35.02 -36.64 0.79
N ILE A 474 -34.52 -37.76 1.32
CA ILE A 474 -34.89 -38.33 2.61
C ILE A 474 -33.98 -37.78 3.72
N GLY A 475 -32.71 -37.52 3.37
CA GLY A 475 -31.71 -36.99 4.30
C GLY A 475 -30.97 -38.08 5.10
N ASP A 476 -30.79 -39.28 4.53
CA ASP A 476 -29.89 -40.30 5.09
C ASP A 476 -28.44 -39.90 4.86
N ILE A 477 -27.66 -39.70 5.93
CA ILE A 477 -26.27 -39.26 5.86
C ILE A 477 -25.37 -40.38 6.34
N GLN A 478 -24.30 -40.66 5.58
CA GLN A 478 -23.31 -41.66 5.96
C GLN A 478 -21.89 -41.10 5.80
N PHE A 479 -21.13 -41.14 6.89
CA PHE A 479 -19.68 -40.98 6.93
C PHE A 479 -19.07 -42.37 6.95
N LYS A 480 -18.18 -42.66 6.01
CA LYS A 480 -17.49 -43.96 5.91
C LYS A 480 -15.99 -43.76 5.89
N ASP A 481 -15.34 -44.19 6.97
CA ASP A 481 -13.89 -44.22 7.18
C ASP A 481 -13.24 -42.86 6.88
N VAL A 482 -13.88 -41.79 7.34
CA VAL A 482 -13.51 -40.41 7.03
C VAL A 482 -12.29 -39.97 7.83
N SER A 483 -11.23 -39.60 7.12
CA SER A 483 -10.06 -38.94 7.68
C SER A 483 -9.94 -37.54 7.11
N PHE A 484 -9.54 -36.57 7.96
CA PHE A 484 -9.43 -35.17 7.57
C PHE A 484 -8.45 -34.39 8.47
N HIS A 485 -7.69 -33.49 7.85
CA HIS A 485 -6.96 -32.41 8.52
C HIS A 485 -7.22 -31.08 7.79
N TYR A 486 -7.20 -29.96 8.52
CA TYR A 486 -7.30 -28.65 7.89
C TYR A 486 -6.04 -28.34 7.07
N PRO A 487 -6.14 -27.66 5.92
CA PRO A 487 -4.98 -27.34 5.09
C PRO A 487 -3.92 -26.45 5.77
N THR A 488 -4.31 -25.75 6.84
CA THR A 488 -3.42 -24.90 7.65
C THR A 488 -2.62 -25.68 8.71
N ARG A 489 -2.93 -26.96 8.95
CA ARG A 489 -2.29 -27.80 9.98
C ARG A 489 -2.17 -29.25 9.51
N GLU A 490 -1.00 -29.86 9.70
CA GLU A 490 -0.79 -31.26 9.31
C GLU A 490 -1.44 -32.30 10.26
N GLN A 491 -2.00 -31.86 11.38
CA GLN A 491 -2.59 -32.76 12.37
C GLN A 491 -4.01 -33.17 11.97
N ASN A 492 -4.24 -34.48 11.80
CA ASN A 492 -5.57 -35.05 11.58
C ASN A 492 -6.53 -34.74 12.74
N VAL A 493 -7.66 -34.11 12.39
CA VAL A 493 -8.78 -33.80 13.27
C VAL A 493 -9.74 -34.99 13.34
N LEU A 494 -10.01 -35.63 12.21
CA LEU A 494 -10.77 -36.87 12.12
C LEU A 494 -9.87 -38.00 11.60
N ARG A 495 -10.03 -39.19 12.18
CA ARG A 495 -9.27 -40.40 11.82
C ARG A 495 -10.25 -41.57 11.72
N ASP A 496 -10.39 -42.11 10.52
CA ASP A 496 -11.22 -43.29 10.20
C ASP A 496 -12.63 -43.20 10.80
N PHE A 497 -13.23 -42.01 10.73
CA PHE A 497 -14.51 -41.71 11.36
C PHE A 497 -15.68 -42.28 10.54
N SER A 498 -16.52 -43.09 11.18
CA SER A 498 -17.70 -43.71 10.59
C SER A 498 -18.95 -43.40 11.41
N LEU A 499 -19.99 -42.88 10.76
CA LEU A 499 -21.26 -42.49 11.38
C LEU A 499 -22.40 -42.63 10.36
N LYS A 500 -23.54 -43.18 10.79
CA LYS A 500 -24.77 -43.19 10.00
C LYS A 500 -25.88 -42.43 10.71
N ILE A 501 -26.51 -41.50 10.01
CA ILE A 501 -27.63 -40.67 10.47
C ILE A 501 -28.82 -40.98 9.58
N PRO A 502 -29.81 -41.75 10.06
CA PRO A 502 -31.01 -42.05 9.29
C PRO A 502 -31.86 -40.79 9.05
N GLY A 503 -32.47 -40.69 7.87
CA GLY A 503 -33.35 -39.57 7.53
C GLY A 503 -34.50 -39.37 8.53
N GLY A 504 -34.79 -38.11 8.84
CA GLY A 504 -35.82 -37.72 9.81
C GLY A 504 -35.51 -38.02 11.28
N LYS A 505 -34.31 -38.52 11.61
CA LYS A 505 -33.88 -38.74 12.99
C LYS A 505 -33.06 -37.57 13.52
N LEU A 506 -33.24 -37.27 14.80
CA LEU A 506 -32.38 -36.35 15.54
C LEU A 506 -31.19 -37.14 16.10
N VAL A 507 -29.97 -36.72 15.75
CA VAL A 507 -28.72 -37.30 16.26
C VAL A 507 -27.92 -36.22 16.97
N ALA A 508 -27.53 -36.49 18.22
CA ALA A 508 -26.69 -35.61 19.02
C ALA A 508 -25.25 -36.11 19.04
N LEU A 509 -24.30 -35.23 18.70
CA LEU A 509 -22.87 -35.50 18.75
C LEU A 509 -22.28 -34.89 20.02
N VAL A 510 -21.70 -35.73 20.88
CA VAL A 510 -21.12 -35.32 22.17
C VAL A 510 -19.65 -35.71 22.21
N GLY A 511 -18.81 -34.83 22.75
CA GLY A 511 -17.37 -35.07 22.86
C GLY A 511 -16.62 -33.85 23.39
N LEU A 512 -15.35 -34.07 23.75
CA LEU A 512 -14.45 -33.02 24.25
C LEU A 512 -14.32 -31.85 23.26
N SER A 513 -13.97 -30.67 23.78
CA SER A 513 -13.60 -29.53 22.93
C SER A 513 -12.37 -29.89 22.08
N GLY A 514 -12.39 -29.52 20.80
CA GLY A 514 -11.36 -29.90 19.82
C GLY A 514 -11.48 -31.33 19.25
N GLY A 515 -12.49 -32.11 19.64
CA GLY A 515 -12.71 -33.48 19.13
C GLY A 515 -13.27 -33.59 17.70
N GLY A 516 -13.31 -32.50 16.92
CA GLY A 516 -13.77 -32.52 15.52
C GLY A 516 -15.28 -32.43 15.30
N LYS A 517 -16.09 -32.11 16.32
CA LYS A 517 -17.56 -32.02 16.21
C LYS A 517 -18.01 -31.01 15.14
N SER A 518 -17.54 -29.77 15.22
CA SER A 518 -17.84 -28.71 14.23
C SER A 518 -17.27 -29.06 12.84
N THR A 519 -16.16 -29.81 12.79
CA THR A 519 -15.58 -30.27 11.51
C THR A 519 -16.52 -31.20 10.75
N ILE A 520 -17.33 -32.02 11.42
CA ILE A 520 -18.35 -32.87 10.79
C ILE A 520 -19.37 -32.00 10.04
N ALA A 521 -19.85 -30.92 10.66
CA ALA A 521 -20.79 -29.98 10.04
C ALA A 521 -20.18 -29.30 8.80
N VAL A 522 -18.95 -28.79 8.94
CA VAL A 522 -18.23 -28.10 7.87
C VAL A 522 -17.96 -29.02 6.67
N LEU A 523 -17.64 -30.30 6.91
CA LEU A 523 -17.45 -31.29 5.84
C LEU A 523 -18.78 -31.66 5.17
N LEU A 524 -19.87 -31.74 5.92
CA LEU A 524 -21.20 -32.02 5.37
C LEU A 524 -21.72 -30.88 4.49
N GLU A 525 -21.41 -29.62 4.82
CA GLU A 525 -21.67 -28.46 3.95
C GLU A 525 -20.70 -28.33 2.76
N ARG A 526 -19.73 -29.24 2.67
CA ARG A 526 -18.68 -29.26 1.66
C ARG A 526 -17.95 -27.92 1.57
N PHE A 527 -17.57 -27.37 2.72
CA PHE A 527 -16.60 -26.27 2.78
C PHE A 527 -15.17 -26.78 2.60
N TYR A 528 -14.93 -28.04 2.95
CA TYR A 528 -13.72 -28.80 2.66
C TYR A 528 -14.10 -30.17 2.09
N ASP A 529 -13.25 -30.72 1.23
CA ASP A 529 -13.32 -32.13 0.86
C ASP A 529 -12.50 -32.98 1.84
N VAL A 530 -12.92 -34.24 2.04
CA VAL A 530 -12.22 -35.19 2.92
C VAL A 530 -10.87 -35.61 2.35
N THR A 531 -9.88 -35.90 3.20
CA THR A 531 -8.56 -36.39 2.73
C THR A 531 -8.59 -37.88 2.41
N ALA A 532 -9.38 -38.66 3.15
CA ALA A 532 -9.73 -40.05 2.83
C ALA A 532 -11.14 -40.41 3.33
N GLY A 533 -11.71 -41.48 2.78
CA GLY A 533 -13.09 -41.90 3.05
C GLY A 533 -14.12 -41.20 2.16
N THR A 534 -15.41 -41.36 2.51
CA THR A 534 -16.53 -40.80 1.73
C THR A 534 -17.65 -40.31 2.65
N ILE A 535 -18.29 -39.21 2.25
CA ILE A 535 -19.51 -38.69 2.88
C ILE A 535 -20.61 -38.75 1.83
N THR A 536 -21.73 -39.39 2.14
CA THR A 536 -22.86 -39.53 1.22
C THR A 536 -24.15 -39.01 1.82
N ILE A 537 -25.00 -38.40 0.99
CA ILE A 537 -26.39 -38.03 1.30
C ILE A 537 -27.29 -38.83 0.36
N ASP A 538 -28.21 -39.63 0.93
CA ASP A 538 -29.08 -40.57 0.21
C ASP A 538 -28.30 -41.47 -0.79
N GLY A 539 -27.10 -41.90 -0.39
CA GLY A 539 -26.22 -42.76 -1.18
C GLY A 539 -25.39 -42.04 -2.26
N VAL A 540 -25.56 -40.73 -2.45
CA VAL A 540 -24.76 -39.93 -3.40
C VAL A 540 -23.63 -39.23 -2.65
N ASP A 541 -22.39 -39.36 -3.13
CA ASP A 541 -21.23 -38.67 -2.54
C ASP A 541 -21.42 -37.15 -2.61
N VAL A 542 -21.15 -36.47 -1.50
CA VAL A 542 -21.24 -35.01 -1.38
C VAL A 542 -20.39 -34.29 -2.44
N ARG A 543 -19.29 -34.92 -2.89
CA ARG A 543 -18.42 -34.40 -3.95
C ARG A 543 -19.08 -34.34 -5.33
N GLU A 544 -20.09 -35.18 -5.57
CA GLU A 544 -20.86 -35.20 -6.81
C GLU A 544 -22.06 -34.25 -6.78
N LEU A 545 -22.46 -33.76 -5.61
CA LEU A 545 -23.60 -32.87 -5.44
C LEU A 545 -23.25 -31.42 -5.77
N ASP A 546 -24.22 -30.69 -6.31
CA ASP A 546 -24.12 -29.25 -6.58
C ASP A 546 -24.05 -28.46 -5.25
N PRO A 547 -22.93 -27.77 -4.94
CA PRO A 547 -22.75 -27.09 -3.66
C PRO A 547 -23.75 -25.96 -3.40
N ALA A 548 -24.17 -25.24 -4.44
CA ALA A 548 -25.18 -24.18 -4.30
C ALA A 548 -26.56 -24.74 -3.93
N TRP A 549 -26.93 -25.89 -4.50
CA TRP A 549 -28.16 -26.59 -4.13
C TRP A 549 -28.05 -27.18 -2.71
N LEU A 550 -26.92 -27.82 -2.39
CA LEU A 550 -26.66 -28.44 -1.10
C LEU A 550 -26.81 -27.44 0.05
N ARG A 551 -26.16 -26.27 -0.03
CA ARG A 551 -26.20 -25.22 1.01
C ARG A 551 -27.41 -24.29 0.90
N GLY A 552 -27.94 -24.13 -0.31
CA GLY A 552 -29.03 -23.20 -0.59
C GLY A 552 -30.42 -23.77 -0.29
N GLN A 553 -30.60 -25.09 -0.41
CA GLN A 553 -31.90 -25.74 -0.31
C GLN A 553 -31.90 -26.96 0.63
N ALA A 554 -30.91 -27.85 0.54
CA ALA A 554 -30.93 -29.11 1.29
C ALA A 554 -30.55 -28.95 2.77
N ILE A 555 -29.51 -28.15 3.05
CA ILE A 555 -28.96 -27.96 4.40
C ILE A 555 -29.34 -26.59 4.97
N GLY A 556 -29.85 -26.59 6.20
CA GLY A 556 -29.91 -25.42 7.07
C GLY A 556 -28.82 -25.53 8.12
N PHE A 557 -27.91 -24.55 8.16
CA PHE A 557 -26.82 -24.51 9.12
C PHE A 557 -26.95 -23.33 10.07
N ILE A 558 -26.72 -23.61 11.36
CA ILE A 558 -26.77 -22.62 12.42
C ILE A 558 -25.44 -22.68 13.17
N ASN A 559 -24.66 -21.61 13.00
CA ASN A 559 -23.38 -21.41 13.66
C ASN A 559 -23.51 -21.21 15.18
N GLN A 560 -22.43 -21.53 15.88
CA GLN A 560 -22.24 -21.22 17.30
C GLN A 560 -22.36 -19.71 17.57
N GLU A 561 -21.63 -18.90 16.79
CA GLU A 561 -21.74 -17.44 16.79
C GLU A 561 -22.52 -16.95 15.56
N PRO A 562 -23.82 -16.62 15.70
CA PRO A 562 -24.63 -16.19 14.57
C PRO A 562 -24.11 -14.85 14.04
N VAL A 563 -24.01 -14.69 12.72
CA VAL A 563 -23.62 -13.43 12.08
C VAL A 563 -24.85 -12.77 11.44
N LEU A 564 -25.03 -11.48 11.70
CA LEU A 564 -26.07 -10.65 11.08
C LEU A 564 -25.40 -9.61 10.18
N PHE A 565 -25.94 -9.43 8.98
CA PHE A 565 -25.50 -8.38 8.08
C PHE A 565 -26.07 -7.02 8.53
N ALA A 566 -25.36 -5.94 8.17
CA ALA A 566 -25.75 -4.58 8.50
C ALA A 566 -26.91 -4.06 7.62
N THR A 567 -28.05 -4.76 7.69
CA THR A 567 -29.27 -4.57 6.91
C THR A 567 -30.49 -4.70 7.83
N SER A 568 -31.71 -4.58 7.30
CA SER A 568 -32.92 -4.74 8.12
C SER A 568 -33.07 -6.17 8.65
N VAL A 569 -33.87 -6.37 9.71
CA VAL A 569 -34.23 -7.71 10.18
C VAL A 569 -34.88 -8.53 9.07
N MET A 570 -35.77 -7.90 8.30
CA MET A 570 -36.43 -8.50 7.14
C MET A 570 -35.41 -9.07 6.15
N GLU A 571 -34.43 -8.26 5.74
CA GLU A 571 -33.40 -8.66 4.78
C GLU A 571 -32.45 -9.72 5.34
N ASN A 572 -32.13 -9.66 6.64
CA ASN A 572 -31.32 -10.69 7.29
C ASN A 572 -31.98 -12.07 7.25
N ILE A 573 -33.30 -12.16 7.44
CA ILE A 573 -34.02 -13.43 7.36
C ILE A 573 -34.18 -13.85 5.89
N ARG A 574 -34.54 -12.90 5.00
CA ARG A 574 -34.67 -13.11 3.55
C ARG A 574 -33.37 -13.56 2.88
N TYR A 575 -32.21 -13.28 3.47
CA TYR A 575 -30.93 -13.80 3.01
C TYR A 575 -30.91 -15.34 2.87
N GLY A 576 -31.72 -16.06 3.65
CA GLY A 576 -31.88 -17.51 3.51
C GLY A 576 -32.56 -17.93 2.22
N LYS A 577 -33.57 -17.18 1.76
CA LYS A 577 -34.34 -17.42 0.52
C LYS A 577 -34.67 -16.06 -0.12
N PRO A 578 -33.84 -15.55 -1.04
CA PRO A 578 -34.00 -14.19 -1.60
C PRO A 578 -35.33 -13.94 -2.30
N THR A 579 -35.98 -14.99 -2.81
CA THR A 579 -37.29 -14.93 -3.47
C THR A 579 -38.47 -15.00 -2.49
N ALA A 580 -38.22 -15.00 -1.17
CA ALA A 580 -39.28 -15.12 -0.17
C ALA A 580 -40.07 -13.83 0.01
N THR A 581 -41.39 -13.98 0.06
CA THR A 581 -42.32 -12.89 0.36
C THR A 581 -42.18 -12.40 1.80
N ASP A 582 -42.63 -11.17 2.09
CA ASP A 582 -42.67 -10.63 3.46
C ASP A 582 -43.43 -11.56 4.42
N GLN A 583 -44.51 -12.19 3.94
CA GLN A 583 -45.30 -13.12 4.76
C GLN A 583 -44.50 -14.37 5.14
N GLU A 584 -43.78 -14.98 4.19
CA GLU A 584 -42.92 -16.14 4.48
C GLU A 584 -41.82 -15.79 5.50
N VAL A 585 -41.27 -14.58 5.43
CA VAL A 585 -40.28 -14.10 6.41
C VAL A 585 -40.90 -13.96 7.81
N ILE A 586 -42.11 -13.41 7.91
CA ILE A 586 -42.83 -13.27 9.18
C ILE A 586 -43.16 -14.65 9.77
N GLU A 587 -43.63 -15.59 8.96
CA GLU A 587 -43.92 -16.96 9.42
C GLU A 587 -42.64 -17.69 9.90
N ALA A 588 -41.53 -17.57 9.16
CA ALA A 588 -40.24 -18.11 9.61
C ALA A 588 -39.77 -17.49 10.94
N ALA A 589 -39.99 -16.19 11.13
CA ALA A 589 -39.69 -15.50 12.38
C ALA A 589 -40.59 -15.96 13.54
N LYS A 590 -41.86 -16.26 13.29
CA LYS A 590 -42.77 -16.84 14.30
C LYS A 590 -42.31 -18.24 14.72
N LEU A 591 -41.97 -19.10 13.75
CA LEU A 591 -41.45 -20.45 14.03
C LEU A 591 -40.16 -20.42 14.88
N ALA A 592 -39.33 -19.39 14.70
CA ALA A 592 -38.11 -19.18 15.49
C ALA A 592 -38.33 -18.43 16.81
N ASN A 593 -39.58 -18.16 17.22
CA ASN A 593 -39.93 -17.32 18.38
C ASN A 593 -39.25 -15.94 18.36
N ALA A 594 -39.07 -15.38 17.17
CA ALA A 594 -38.42 -14.09 16.96
C ALA A 594 -39.41 -12.94 16.74
N HIS A 595 -40.64 -13.24 16.29
CA HIS A 595 -41.63 -12.24 15.92
C HIS A 595 -41.88 -11.20 17.02
N ASP A 596 -42.16 -11.62 18.25
CA ASP A 596 -42.61 -10.74 19.33
C ASP A 596 -41.58 -9.65 19.67
N PHE A 597 -40.30 -10.03 19.80
CA PHE A 597 -39.26 -9.06 20.10
C PHE A 597 -38.92 -8.18 18.87
N ILE A 598 -39.04 -8.73 17.66
CA ILE A 598 -38.83 -7.95 16.43
C ILE A 598 -39.91 -6.87 16.32
N THR A 599 -41.17 -7.19 16.61
CA THR A 599 -42.27 -6.21 16.62
C THR A 599 -42.13 -5.15 17.71
N GLY A 600 -41.42 -5.48 18.80
CA GLY A 600 -41.08 -4.52 19.85
C GLY A 600 -40.02 -3.49 19.46
N PHE A 601 -39.29 -3.68 18.35
CA PHE A 601 -38.35 -2.67 17.88
C PHE A 601 -39.06 -1.43 17.31
N PRO A 602 -38.48 -0.22 17.40
CA PRO A 602 -39.11 1.02 16.93
C PRO A 602 -39.55 1.00 15.46
N LYS A 603 -38.89 0.21 14.61
CA LYS A 603 -39.22 0.05 13.18
C LYS A 603 -39.63 -1.38 12.82
N GLY A 604 -39.93 -2.23 13.81
CA GLY A 604 -40.27 -3.63 13.59
C GLY A 604 -39.21 -4.36 12.75
N TYR A 605 -39.66 -5.06 11.71
CA TYR A 605 -38.81 -5.77 10.74
C TYR A 605 -37.90 -4.86 9.89
N ASN A 606 -38.22 -3.57 9.77
CA ASN A 606 -37.40 -2.60 9.05
C ASN A 606 -36.25 -2.03 9.90
N THR A 607 -36.10 -2.50 11.14
CA THR A 607 -34.99 -2.11 12.02
C THR A 607 -33.67 -2.62 11.45
N VAL A 608 -32.71 -1.73 11.26
CA VAL A 608 -31.36 -2.07 10.78
C VAL A 608 -30.52 -2.60 11.94
N LEU A 609 -29.88 -3.75 11.72
CA LEU A 609 -29.01 -4.43 12.68
C LEU A 609 -27.53 -4.16 12.36
N GLY A 610 -26.61 -4.44 13.30
CA GLY A 610 -25.16 -4.30 13.11
C GLY A 610 -24.53 -3.11 13.85
N GLU A 611 -23.24 -2.84 13.63
CA GLU A 611 -22.47 -1.83 14.39
C GLU A 611 -23.03 -0.40 14.31
N ARG A 612 -23.71 -0.05 13.21
CA ARG A 612 -24.37 1.25 13.01
C ARG A 612 -25.87 1.23 13.35
N GLY A 613 -26.41 0.07 13.74
CA GLY A 613 -27.83 -0.19 13.98
C GLY A 613 -28.13 -0.54 15.43
N VAL A 614 -29.26 -1.20 15.66
CA VAL A 614 -29.61 -1.71 17.00
C VAL A 614 -28.75 -2.93 17.32
N THR A 615 -28.04 -2.88 18.45
CA THR A 615 -27.35 -4.04 19.00
C THR A 615 -28.37 -4.97 19.65
N VAL A 616 -28.48 -6.18 19.13
CA VAL A 616 -29.35 -7.23 19.67
C VAL A 616 -28.59 -8.13 20.63
N SER A 617 -29.29 -8.73 21.61
CA SER A 617 -28.67 -9.70 22.51
C SER A 617 -28.23 -10.96 21.75
N GLY A 618 -27.30 -11.74 22.32
CA GLY A 618 -26.83 -13.00 21.72
C GLY A 618 -27.99 -13.95 21.37
N GLY A 619 -28.97 -14.09 22.26
CA GLY A 619 -30.14 -14.93 21.99
C GLY A 619 -31.13 -14.38 20.97
N GLN A 620 -31.30 -13.06 20.89
CA GLN A 620 -32.05 -12.46 19.79
C GLN A 620 -31.35 -12.70 18.44
N LYS A 621 -30.01 -12.54 18.42
CA LYS A 621 -29.16 -12.82 17.25
C LYS A 621 -29.33 -14.26 16.77
N GLN A 622 -29.35 -15.21 17.71
CA GLN A 622 -29.54 -16.63 17.43
C GLN A 622 -30.93 -16.93 16.85
N ARG A 623 -32.00 -16.39 17.44
CA ARG A 623 -33.37 -16.58 16.91
C ARG A 623 -33.55 -16.03 15.49
N ILE A 624 -32.90 -14.91 15.16
CA ILE A 624 -32.89 -14.38 13.79
C ILE A 624 -32.12 -15.32 12.84
N ALA A 625 -31.01 -15.90 13.29
CA ALA A 625 -30.27 -16.90 12.50
C ALA A 625 -31.09 -18.19 12.28
N ILE A 626 -31.82 -18.65 13.30
CA ILE A 626 -32.75 -19.79 13.18
C ILE A 626 -33.83 -19.49 12.13
N ALA A 627 -34.48 -18.33 12.20
CA ALA A 627 -35.47 -17.93 11.19
C ALA A 627 -34.89 -17.94 9.76
N ARG A 628 -33.64 -17.48 9.60
CA ARG A 628 -32.92 -17.48 8.31
C ARG A 628 -32.61 -18.89 7.80
N ALA A 629 -32.37 -19.85 8.67
CA ALA A 629 -32.21 -21.25 8.28
C ALA A 629 -33.57 -21.88 7.91
N LEU A 630 -34.61 -21.63 8.71
CA LEU A 630 -35.94 -22.22 8.53
C LEU A 630 -36.67 -21.74 7.28
N ILE A 631 -36.45 -20.50 6.81
CA ILE A 631 -37.11 -19.98 5.60
C ILE A 631 -36.78 -20.77 4.33
N LYS A 632 -35.66 -21.51 4.33
CA LYS A 632 -35.28 -22.40 3.24
C LYS A 632 -36.10 -23.70 3.20
N ASN A 633 -36.76 -24.03 4.32
CA ASN A 633 -37.38 -25.33 4.58
C ASN A 633 -36.43 -26.53 4.30
N PRO A 634 -35.26 -26.58 4.97
CA PRO A 634 -34.21 -27.55 4.67
C PRO A 634 -34.59 -28.97 5.13
N SER A 635 -34.19 -29.98 4.35
CA SER A 635 -34.37 -31.39 4.73
C SER A 635 -33.35 -31.86 5.79
N ILE A 636 -32.19 -31.21 5.86
CA ILE A 636 -31.14 -31.49 6.83
C ILE A 636 -30.88 -30.22 7.64
N LEU A 637 -30.99 -30.31 8.97
CA LEU A 637 -30.73 -29.19 9.87
C LEU A 637 -29.52 -29.49 10.76
N ILE A 638 -28.54 -28.62 10.76
CA ILE A 638 -27.30 -28.73 11.54
C ILE A 638 -27.26 -27.60 12.56
N LEU A 639 -27.11 -27.96 13.84
CA LEU A 639 -27.05 -27.05 14.98
C LEU A 639 -25.68 -27.19 15.66
N ASP A 640 -24.74 -26.29 15.36
CA ASP A 640 -23.41 -26.33 15.97
C ASP A 640 -23.37 -25.43 17.22
N GLU A 641 -23.42 -26.05 18.39
CA GLU A 641 -23.40 -25.37 19.71
C GLU A 641 -24.36 -24.16 19.81
N ALA A 642 -25.51 -24.26 19.16
CA ALA A 642 -26.47 -23.16 18.99
C ALA A 642 -27.02 -22.54 20.30
N THR A 643 -26.78 -23.17 21.46
CA THR A 643 -27.19 -22.69 22.79
C THR A 643 -26.01 -22.28 23.69
N SER A 644 -24.75 -22.42 23.25
CA SER A 644 -23.58 -22.22 24.14
C SER A 644 -23.37 -20.77 24.61
N ILE A 645 -23.96 -19.80 23.91
CA ILE A 645 -23.84 -18.35 24.18
C ILE A 645 -25.15 -17.78 24.77
N LEU A 646 -26.16 -18.64 24.98
CA LEU A 646 -27.39 -18.26 25.66
C LEU A 646 -27.17 -18.34 27.18
N PRO A 647 -27.38 -17.26 27.95
CA PRO A 647 -27.39 -17.32 29.41
C PRO A 647 -28.62 -18.06 29.94
#